data_AF-A0A351KZR1-F1
#
_entry.id   AF-A0A351KZR1-F1
#
_cell.length_a   1.000
_cell.length_b   1.000
_cell.length_c   1.000
_cell.angle_alpha   90.00
_cell.angle_beta   90.00
_cell.angle_gamma   90.00
#
_symmetry.space_group_name_H-M   'P 1'
#
loop_
_entity.id
_entity.type
_entity.pdbx_description
1 polymer ?
#
loop_
_entity_poly.entity_id
_entity_poly.type
_entity_poly.pdbx_seq_one_letter_code
_entity_poly.pdbx_strand_id
1 'polypeptide(L)'
;MSKRRFYLKNIEIIEKIKQITQRKNQTETQTKTKETVEITPEEKAEISELESVLQTLDSSFKRVASIEDPVKQEYKLLQEAKRMEIPAESYRRMFETYYLERLPSENQNPWLKPLKSMDQQLGNFVKWCENVSLYGLAAVIGQWTLLAAMGAYFLEAPMREQQMLDAAREELRDQKDFEYSQSRIKAVELLNKYCQTLVGEQAPKANLENINLNQCYKLQLGLETFAKWPPQLYKYEGIDLSHMNLAGANFKGANLQGANLQGANLQGANLERTNLKGANLKGTNLKGAVLRAANLEKANLEEANLDSARMSRVNLKDANLKKASLANARLLWADFQAAKLIQVDFTDSNLNRANLQGADLYKAKFKGASLRYADLRNGTITIGANFERANLKRAKFSSADQLKRSYNWEKASLDQDWEEKIAKPSADKYKVGLLIPNNGPVYKLYQQGMETGAKENPQIEIIPIKTGETVEQEAQGIKQLLAQDVDVILVRPLDPEASIPAIEQAYLSGAVPINVGDCVAPEGHKAAFACYESDSFRMGYDVGKYMGNWAEKNLPAQQINVGLVDGADSSRLYPYLQGFKAGMKDSGVSWNQTASTNAKTEEDVAKVKEMLQAHPNINILWASSTVHTSLSIQAVKELNLDQKVSVFGIVSLTRMWANALLDPNHPLQSIVDQLPVDVGYKATRHGIDIIQGKGSLEYKYVLYQHRLLTQNDKKTVNELLSQTLDLEKNDLKPAIALNRDSDIPSEIPSRLNASMASPLPAITDKETIENLQERLQQIIEQNLQTSATSEENQTATAFSDTLVYRVLVTKELEIVSYEPIGKLSVDFVEKTPLPKLSAKNEETERYPKTIKQPVAEYKVLISPNGKVEVKWGESFAQDE
;
A
#
# COMPACT_ATOMS: atom_id res chain seq x y z
N MET A 1 -21.89 20.86 -19.19
CA MET A 1 -23.18 21.17 -19.85
C MET A 1 -24.41 20.83 -19.00
N SER A 2 -24.42 19.81 -18.13
CA SER A 2 -25.56 19.51 -17.22
C SER A 2 -25.81 20.60 -16.16
N LYS A 3 -24.75 21.19 -15.58
CA LYS A 3 -24.84 22.29 -14.59
C LYS A 3 -25.51 23.57 -15.12
N ARG A 4 -25.31 23.90 -16.40
CA ARG A 4 -25.96 25.05 -17.05
C ARG A 4 -27.45 24.77 -17.28
N ARG A 5 -27.83 23.51 -17.54
CA ARG A 5 -29.23 23.11 -17.70
C ARG A 5 -30.00 23.16 -16.39
N PHE A 6 -29.43 22.74 -15.25
CA PHE A 6 -30.11 22.82 -13.95
C PHE A 6 -30.43 24.27 -13.55
N TYR A 7 -29.44 25.18 -13.67
CA TYR A 7 -29.63 26.60 -13.36
C TYR A 7 -30.58 27.31 -14.33
N LEU A 8 -30.48 27.03 -15.65
CA LEU A 8 -31.39 27.62 -16.64
C LEU A 8 -32.81 27.09 -16.51
N LYS A 9 -32.99 25.79 -16.23
CA LYS A 9 -34.31 25.16 -16.03
C LYS A 9 -35.04 25.78 -14.82
N ASN A 10 -34.32 26.04 -13.72
CA ASN A 10 -34.91 26.67 -12.53
C ASN A 10 -35.27 28.16 -12.76
N ILE A 11 -34.50 28.89 -13.58
CA ILE A 11 -34.82 30.28 -13.95
C ILE A 11 -36.05 30.33 -14.87
N GLU A 12 -36.12 29.45 -15.89
CA GLU A 12 -37.28 29.32 -16.78
C GLU A 12 -38.57 28.99 -16.02
N ILE A 13 -38.47 28.10 -15.04
CA ILE A 13 -39.60 27.69 -14.20
C ILE A 13 -40.10 28.85 -13.32
N ILE A 14 -39.20 29.63 -12.71
CA ILE A 14 -39.56 30.82 -11.91
C ILE A 14 -40.22 31.90 -12.79
N GLU A 15 -39.72 32.10 -14.01
CA GLU A 15 -40.35 33.03 -14.97
C GLU A 15 -41.73 32.54 -15.42
N LYS A 16 -41.92 31.24 -15.65
CA LYS A 16 -43.24 30.66 -15.95
C LYS A 16 -44.23 30.80 -14.80
N ILE A 17 -43.82 30.59 -13.54
CA ILE A 17 -44.67 30.81 -12.36
C ILE A 17 -45.10 32.29 -12.26
N LYS A 18 -44.20 33.23 -12.53
CA LYS A 18 -44.53 34.65 -12.60
C LYS A 18 -45.55 34.95 -13.71
N GLN A 19 -45.42 34.33 -14.88
CA GLN A 19 -46.37 34.47 -15.99
C GLN A 19 -47.74 33.85 -15.67
N ILE A 20 -47.80 32.68 -15.03
CA ILE A 20 -49.05 32.03 -14.60
C ILE A 20 -49.76 32.88 -13.54
N THR A 21 -49.00 33.46 -12.59
CA THR A 21 -49.53 34.34 -11.55
C THR A 21 -50.02 35.68 -12.15
N GLN A 22 -49.31 36.23 -13.15
CA GLN A 22 -49.76 37.39 -13.91
C GLN A 22 -51.01 37.11 -14.73
N ARG A 23 -51.15 35.92 -15.33
CA ARG A 23 -52.36 35.51 -16.05
C ARG A 23 -53.56 35.42 -15.11
N LYS A 24 -53.41 34.79 -13.93
CA LYS A 24 -54.46 34.77 -12.90
C LYS A 24 -54.93 36.17 -12.51
N ASN A 25 -54.00 37.11 -12.38
CA ASN A 25 -54.33 38.49 -12.03
C ASN A 25 -54.98 39.27 -13.18
N GLN A 26 -54.67 38.96 -14.44
CA GLN A 26 -55.31 39.62 -15.61
C GLN A 26 -56.78 39.18 -15.77
N THR A 27 -57.12 37.92 -15.46
CA THR A 27 -58.50 37.39 -15.55
C THR A 27 -59.44 37.99 -14.48
N GLU A 28 -58.93 38.52 -13.36
CA GLU A 28 -59.75 39.18 -12.34
C GLU A 28 -60.17 40.62 -12.72
N THR A 29 -59.51 41.23 -13.71
CA THR A 29 -59.78 42.60 -14.17
C THR A 29 -60.64 42.71 -15.43
N GLN A 30 -61.09 41.60 -16.04
CA GLN A 30 -62.07 41.61 -17.12
C GLN A 30 -63.26 40.68 -16.81
N THR A 31 -64.45 41.25 -16.88
CA THR A 31 -65.77 40.74 -16.48
C THR A 31 -66.16 39.33 -16.95
N LYS A 32 -66.86 38.62 -16.04
CA LYS A 32 -67.98 37.65 -16.28
C LYS A 32 -67.81 36.61 -17.40
N THR A 33 -66.91 35.65 -17.19
CA THR A 33 -67.14 34.22 -17.49
C THR A 33 -66.18 33.40 -16.62
N LYS A 34 -66.70 32.42 -15.87
CA LYS A 34 -65.87 31.46 -15.11
C LYS A 34 -65.18 30.54 -16.12
N GLU A 35 -64.07 30.98 -16.69
CA GLU A 35 -63.06 30.06 -17.22
C GLU A 35 -62.12 29.72 -16.06
N THR A 36 -62.31 28.54 -15.48
CA THR A 36 -61.30 27.92 -14.62
C THR A 36 -60.04 27.75 -15.45
N VAL A 37 -58.97 28.45 -15.07
CA VAL A 37 -57.62 28.21 -15.61
C VAL A 37 -57.23 26.79 -15.22
N GLU A 38 -57.45 25.83 -16.12
CA GLU A 38 -56.99 24.45 -15.95
C GLU A 38 -55.47 24.42 -16.05
N ILE A 39 -54.82 24.15 -14.91
CA ILE A 39 -53.39 23.85 -14.85
C ILE A 39 -53.17 22.60 -15.69
N THR A 40 -52.32 22.67 -16.71
CA THR A 40 -52.09 21.52 -17.58
C THR A 40 -51.45 20.37 -16.78
N PRO A 41 -51.63 19.10 -17.19
CA PRO A 41 -50.96 17.98 -16.56
C PRO A 41 -49.42 18.14 -16.51
N GLU A 42 -48.86 18.85 -17.49
CA GLU A 42 -47.42 19.18 -17.57
C GLU A 42 -47.04 20.25 -16.54
N GLU A 43 -47.83 21.31 -16.36
CA GLU A 43 -47.61 22.32 -15.31
C GLU A 43 -47.74 21.71 -13.91
N LYS A 44 -48.64 20.75 -13.73
CA LYS A 44 -48.81 20.02 -12.46
C LYS A 44 -47.61 19.13 -12.14
N ALA A 45 -46.98 18.53 -13.15
CA ALA A 45 -45.76 17.76 -13.00
C ALA A 45 -44.54 18.66 -12.68
N GLU A 46 -44.43 19.83 -13.31
CA GLU A 46 -43.37 20.82 -13.04
C GLU A 46 -43.47 21.39 -11.61
N ILE A 47 -44.69 21.67 -11.13
CA ILE A 47 -44.93 22.12 -9.74
C ILE A 47 -44.53 21.04 -8.72
N SER A 48 -44.83 19.77 -9.00
CA SER A 48 -44.45 18.66 -8.12
C SER A 48 -42.93 18.44 -8.07
N GLU A 49 -42.21 18.67 -9.19
CA GLU A 49 -40.74 18.63 -9.24
C GLU A 49 -40.13 19.73 -8.34
N LEU A 50 -40.68 20.94 -8.36
CA LEU A 50 -40.28 22.06 -7.50
C LEU A 50 -40.53 21.80 -6.01
N GLU A 51 -41.69 21.26 -5.64
CA GLU A 51 -42.03 20.96 -4.25
C GLU A 51 -41.05 19.94 -3.65
N SER A 52 -40.63 18.94 -4.45
CA SER A 52 -39.62 17.95 -4.06
C SER A 52 -38.23 18.59 -3.82
N VAL A 53 -37.83 19.52 -4.68
CA VAL A 53 -36.56 20.26 -4.52
C VAL A 53 -36.58 21.13 -3.26
N LEU A 54 -37.68 21.82 -3.00
CA LEU A 54 -37.84 22.67 -1.80
C LEU A 54 -37.83 21.86 -0.50
N GLN A 55 -38.50 20.70 -0.46
CA GLN A 55 -38.47 19.80 0.69
C GLN A 55 -37.06 19.25 0.97
N THR A 56 -36.30 18.96 -0.09
CA THR A 56 -34.92 18.49 0.02
C THR A 56 -34.02 19.58 0.61
N LEU A 57 -34.23 20.83 0.19
CA LEU A 57 -33.49 22.01 0.66
C LEU A 57 -33.80 22.33 2.14
N ASP A 58 -35.08 22.37 2.54
CA ASP A 58 -35.51 22.60 3.94
C ASP A 58 -34.96 21.51 4.87
N SER A 59 -35.02 20.24 4.46
CA SER A 59 -34.44 19.14 5.23
C SER A 59 -32.92 19.29 5.41
N SER A 60 -32.25 19.85 4.41
CA SER A 60 -30.82 20.12 4.46
C SER A 60 -30.48 21.27 5.39
N PHE A 61 -31.21 22.38 5.31
CA PHE A 61 -31.03 23.48 6.23
C PHE A 61 -31.32 23.09 7.68
N LYS A 62 -32.32 22.24 7.96
CA LYS A 62 -32.56 21.69 9.29
C LYS A 62 -31.37 20.91 9.86
N ARG A 63 -30.70 20.09 9.03
CA ARG A 63 -29.49 19.33 9.45
C ARG A 63 -28.29 20.23 9.72
N VAL A 64 -28.16 21.33 8.98
CA VAL A 64 -27.08 22.31 9.22
C VAL A 64 -27.40 23.12 10.48
N ALA A 65 -28.65 23.59 10.62
CA ALA A 65 -29.09 24.40 11.78
C ALA A 65 -29.08 23.64 13.11
N SER A 66 -29.18 22.31 13.11
CA SER A 66 -29.14 21.49 14.33
C SER A 66 -27.74 21.36 14.94
N ILE A 67 -26.72 21.93 14.32
CA ILE A 67 -25.33 21.87 14.80
C ILE A 67 -25.03 23.18 15.52
N GLU A 68 -24.81 23.09 16.83
CA GLU A 68 -24.51 24.24 17.70
C GLU A 68 -23.07 24.74 17.56
N ASP A 69 -22.14 23.84 17.24
CA ASP A 69 -20.73 24.16 17.01
C ASP A 69 -20.56 24.88 15.66
N PRO A 70 -20.09 26.14 15.63
CA PRO A 70 -20.01 26.94 14.40
C PRO A 70 -19.12 26.33 13.31
N VAL A 71 -18.06 25.62 13.71
CA VAL A 71 -17.10 25.00 12.80
C VAL A 71 -17.70 23.73 12.20
N LYS A 72 -18.33 22.89 13.02
CA LYS A 72 -19.07 21.71 12.54
C LYS A 72 -20.28 22.09 11.69
N GLN A 73 -20.91 23.23 12.00
CA GLN A 73 -22.03 23.78 11.24
C GLN A 73 -21.57 24.24 9.85
N GLU A 74 -20.49 25.02 9.77
CA GLU A 74 -19.91 25.46 8.50
C GLU A 74 -19.38 24.27 7.67
N TYR A 75 -18.77 23.28 8.33
CA TYR A 75 -18.36 22.04 7.66
C TYR A 75 -19.56 21.26 7.09
N LYS A 76 -20.64 21.11 7.86
CA LYS A 76 -21.86 20.46 7.40
C LYS A 76 -22.53 21.25 6.27
N LEU A 77 -22.47 22.57 6.32
CA LEU A 77 -22.94 23.47 5.27
C LEU A 77 -22.19 23.19 3.96
N LEU A 78 -20.85 23.11 4.00
CA LEU A 78 -20.04 22.78 2.83
C LEU A 78 -20.32 21.37 2.30
N GLN A 79 -20.55 20.39 3.18
CA GLN A 79 -20.93 19.03 2.79
C GLN A 79 -22.30 18.99 2.09
N GLU A 80 -23.31 19.65 2.66
CA GLU A 80 -24.66 19.68 2.11
C GLU A 80 -24.72 20.50 0.81
N ALA A 81 -23.97 21.61 0.72
CA ALA A 81 -23.78 22.36 -0.53
C ALA A 81 -23.23 21.47 -1.65
N LYS A 82 -22.19 20.68 -1.34
CA LYS A 82 -21.61 19.70 -2.28
C LYS A 82 -22.61 18.60 -2.64
N ARG A 83 -23.36 18.08 -1.67
CA ARG A 83 -24.37 17.02 -1.85
C ARG A 83 -25.49 17.45 -2.80
N MET A 84 -25.86 18.72 -2.77
CA MET A 84 -26.91 19.30 -3.63
C MET A 84 -26.36 19.95 -4.90
N GLU A 85 -25.05 19.84 -5.15
CA GLU A 85 -24.36 20.48 -6.27
C GLU A 85 -24.55 22.02 -6.34
N ILE A 86 -24.76 22.67 -5.19
CA ILE A 86 -24.93 24.11 -5.06
C ILE A 86 -23.56 24.73 -4.71
N PRO A 87 -23.14 25.82 -5.36
CA PRO A 87 -21.93 26.55 -4.95
C PRO A 87 -22.01 26.91 -3.47
N ALA A 88 -20.95 26.63 -2.70
CA ALA A 88 -20.92 26.82 -1.25
C ALA A 88 -21.41 28.21 -0.82
N GLU A 89 -20.98 29.26 -1.52
CA GLU A 89 -21.37 30.64 -1.23
C GLU A 89 -22.85 30.95 -1.49
N SER A 90 -23.45 30.25 -2.45
CA SER A 90 -24.89 30.36 -2.73
C SER A 90 -25.68 29.58 -1.70
N TYR A 91 -25.22 28.39 -1.32
CA TYR A 91 -25.83 27.59 -0.27
C TYR A 91 -25.79 28.29 1.09
N ARG A 92 -24.66 28.92 1.42
CA ARG A 92 -24.48 29.71 2.65
C ARG A 92 -25.49 30.84 2.74
N ARG A 93 -25.64 31.64 1.68
CA ARG A 93 -26.63 32.74 1.64
C ARG A 93 -28.08 32.26 1.82
N MET A 94 -28.44 31.14 1.20
CA MET A 94 -29.77 30.57 1.36
C MET A 94 -30.00 30.05 2.78
N PHE A 95 -28.99 29.42 3.39
CA PHE A 95 -29.03 28.96 4.78
C PHE A 95 -29.12 30.11 5.77
N GLU A 96 -28.35 31.18 5.60
CA GLU A 96 -28.38 32.39 6.44
C GLU A 96 -29.78 33.02 6.44
N THR A 97 -30.40 33.13 5.26
CA THR A 97 -31.77 33.66 5.12
C THR A 97 -32.77 32.76 5.86
N TYR A 98 -32.67 31.45 5.66
CA TYR A 98 -33.48 30.46 6.36
C TYR A 98 -33.31 30.49 7.89
N TYR A 99 -32.09 30.70 8.37
CA TYR A 99 -31.76 30.72 9.80
C TYR A 99 -32.27 31.99 10.49
N LEU A 100 -32.15 33.15 9.82
CA LEU A 100 -32.60 34.44 10.33
C LEU A 100 -34.12 34.55 10.48
N GLU A 101 -34.91 33.92 9.61
CA GLU A 101 -36.38 33.90 9.70
C GLU A 101 -36.92 33.05 10.86
N ARG A 102 -36.09 32.21 11.50
CA ARG A 102 -36.50 31.22 12.53
C ARG A 102 -35.95 31.49 13.93
N LEU A 103 -35.28 32.61 14.18
CA LEU A 103 -34.85 32.98 15.53
C LEU A 103 -36.07 33.33 16.41
N PRO A 104 -36.25 32.69 17.58
CA PRO A 104 -37.28 33.09 18.55
C PRO A 104 -37.02 34.53 19.02
N SER A 105 -38.07 35.35 19.09
CA SER A 105 -38.04 36.75 19.52
C SER A 105 -37.83 36.94 21.04
N GLU A 106 -37.08 36.06 21.71
CA GLU A 106 -36.89 36.09 23.16
C GLU A 106 -35.45 35.72 23.53
N ASN A 107 -34.57 36.72 23.53
CA ASN A 107 -33.54 36.89 24.55
C ASN A 107 -32.93 38.30 24.39
N GLN A 108 -33.66 39.28 24.91
CA GLN A 108 -33.21 40.66 25.02
C GLN A 108 -32.13 40.77 26.09
N ASN A 109 -30.86 40.75 25.68
CA ASN A 109 -29.73 41.01 26.57
C ASN A 109 -29.64 42.54 26.84
N PRO A 110 -29.64 43.03 28.09
CA PRO A 110 -29.75 44.47 28.41
C PRO A 110 -28.57 45.36 27.96
N TRP A 111 -27.50 44.79 27.41
CA TRP A 111 -26.27 45.50 27.03
C TRP A 111 -26.25 46.09 25.61
N LEU A 112 -27.28 45.85 24.78
CA LEU A 112 -27.37 46.39 23.40
C LEU A 112 -28.21 47.68 23.29
N LYS A 113 -28.12 48.56 24.30
CA LYS A 113 -28.92 49.80 24.36
C LYS A 113 -28.61 50.92 23.34
N PRO A 114 -27.52 50.95 22.54
CA PRO A 114 -27.38 51.96 21.49
C PRO A 114 -27.86 51.50 20.09
N LEU A 115 -28.80 50.55 20.01
CA LEU A 115 -29.47 50.18 18.74
C LEU A 115 -30.98 50.52 18.72
N LYS A 116 -31.47 51.29 19.70
CA LYS A 116 -32.89 51.65 19.81
C LYS A 116 -33.34 52.85 18.96
N SER A 117 -32.51 53.36 18.05
CA SER A 117 -32.88 54.48 17.15
C SER A 117 -33.19 54.05 15.70
N MET A 118 -33.01 52.77 15.34
CA MET A 118 -33.29 52.29 13.97
C MET A 118 -34.63 51.58 13.82
N ASP A 119 -35.22 51.08 14.91
CA ASP A 119 -36.51 50.36 14.87
C ASP A 119 -37.72 51.25 14.61
N GLN A 120 -37.64 52.54 14.93
CA GLN A 120 -38.73 53.48 14.66
C GLN A 120 -38.69 54.03 13.21
N GLN A 121 -37.57 53.85 12.49
CA GLN A 121 -37.41 54.27 11.10
C GLN A 121 -37.78 53.16 10.10
N LEU A 122 -37.61 51.88 10.43
CA LEU A 122 -38.05 50.78 9.57
C LEU A 122 -39.58 50.62 9.52
N GLY A 123 -40.27 50.81 10.65
CA GLY A 123 -41.74 50.76 10.71
C GLY A 123 -42.43 51.88 9.90
N ASN A 124 -41.78 53.03 9.78
CA ASN A 124 -42.25 54.14 8.94
C ASN A 124 -41.81 53.99 7.47
N PHE A 125 -40.72 53.25 7.20
CA PHE A 125 -40.23 52.96 5.86
C PHE A 125 -41.14 51.97 5.11
N VAL A 126 -41.67 50.94 5.79
CA VAL A 126 -42.60 49.98 5.16
C VAL A 126 -43.93 50.64 4.78
N LYS A 127 -44.49 51.52 5.63
CA LYS A 127 -45.69 52.33 5.30
C LYS A 127 -45.45 53.42 4.25
N TRP A 128 -44.20 53.83 4.04
CA TRP A 128 -43.82 54.79 3.01
C TRP A 128 -43.60 54.13 1.64
N CYS A 129 -43.03 52.92 1.62
CA CYS A 129 -42.81 52.13 0.41
C CYS A 129 -44.12 51.69 -0.30
N GLU A 130 -45.26 51.70 0.39
CA GLU A 130 -46.56 51.41 -0.22
C GLU A 130 -47.15 52.59 -1.03
N ASN A 131 -46.61 53.81 -0.92
CA ASN A 131 -47.27 55.01 -1.48
C ASN A 131 -46.42 55.96 -2.36
N VAL A 132 -45.17 55.65 -2.71
CA VAL A 132 -44.38 56.53 -3.60
C VAL A 132 -43.70 55.74 -4.72
N SER A 133 -44.07 56.08 -5.96
CA SER A 133 -43.59 55.48 -7.20
C SER A 133 -42.06 55.42 -7.31
N LEU A 134 -41.58 54.23 -7.66
CA LEU A 134 -40.20 53.71 -7.68
C LEU A 134 -39.16 54.40 -8.60
N TYR A 135 -39.39 55.61 -9.12
CA TYR A 135 -38.49 56.19 -10.14
C TYR A 135 -37.72 57.46 -9.73
N GLY A 136 -37.91 58.01 -8.53
CA GLY A 136 -37.26 59.27 -8.12
C GLY A 136 -36.12 59.17 -7.10
N LEU A 137 -36.05 58.12 -6.28
CA LEU A 137 -35.18 58.09 -5.08
C LEU A 137 -34.07 57.03 -5.10
N ALA A 138 -34.00 56.21 -6.15
CA ALA A 138 -32.98 55.15 -6.29
C ALA A 138 -31.58 55.65 -6.71
N ALA A 139 -31.42 56.92 -7.10
CA ALA A 139 -30.14 57.41 -7.64
C ALA A 139 -29.12 57.87 -6.58
N VAL A 140 -29.53 58.16 -5.33
CA VAL A 140 -28.61 58.77 -4.34
C VAL A 140 -28.39 57.91 -3.09
N ILE A 141 -29.35 57.08 -2.67
CA ILE A 141 -29.21 56.24 -1.47
C ILE A 141 -28.52 54.90 -1.78
N GLY A 142 -28.70 54.36 -3.01
CA GLY A 142 -28.17 53.05 -3.41
C GLY A 142 -26.64 52.97 -3.49
N GLN A 143 -25.92 54.08 -3.69
CA GLN A 143 -24.46 54.05 -3.74
C GLN A 143 -23.81 53.96 -2.36
N TRP A 144 -24.36 54.65 -1.36
CA TRP A 144 -23.80 54.65 0.01
C TRP A 144 -24.10 53.37 0.78
N THR A 145 -25.27 52.75 0.59
CA THR A 145 -25.59 51.46 1.22
C THR A 145 -24.81 50.31 0.58
N LEU A 146 -24.58 50.33 -0.74
CA LEU A 146 -23.73 49.33 -1.40
C LEU A 146 -22.25 49.53 -1.02
N LEU A 147 -21.78 50.77 -0.91
CA LEU A 147 -20.44 51.09 -0.42
C LEU A 147 -20.26 50.74 1.06
N ALA A 148 -21.29 50.92 1.90
CA ALA A 148 -21.25 50.54 3.31
C ALA A 148 -21.33 49.02 3.50
N ALA A 149 -22.14 48.30 2.69
CA ALA A 149 -22.19 46.84 2.69
C ALA A 149 -20.93 46.21 2.11
N MET A 150 -20.36 46.79 1.04
CA MET A 150 -19.03 46.44 0.55
C MET A 150 -17.98 46.77 1.61
N GLY A 151 -18.06 47.93 2.26
CA GLY A 151 -17.17 48.33 3.36
C GLY A 151 -17.21 47.35 4.52
N ALA A 152 -18.40 46.95 4.99
CA ALA A 152 -18.58 45.94 6.03
C ALA A 152 -18.10 44.56 5.59
N TYR A 153 -18.41 44.14 4.36
CA TYR A 153 -17.91 42.88 3.79
C TYR A 153 -16.38 42.86 3.67
N PHE A 154 -15.75 43.97 3.26
CA PHE A 154 -14.30 44.11 3.18
C PHE A 154 -13.63 44.28 4.56
N LEU A 155 -14.34 44.82 5.56
CA LEU A 155 -13.87 44.92 6.95
C LEU A 155 -13.99 43.58 7.71
N GLU A 156 -14.99 42.76 7.42
CA GLU A 156 -15.22 41.46 8.06
C GLU A 156 -14.54 40.28 7.33
N ALA A 157 -14.28 40.37 6.03
CA ALA A 157 -13.64 39.31 5.25
C ALA A 157 -12.28 38.85 5.84
N PRO A 158 -11.37 39.75 6.30
CA PRO A 158 -10.10 39.34 6.92
C PRO A 158 -10.32 38.57 8.23
N MET A 159 -11.35 38.92 9.01
CA MET A 159 -11.65 38.25 10.27
C MET A 159 -12.17 36.82 10.04
N ARG A 160 -13.05 36.62 9.06
CA ARG A 160 -13.56 35.27 8.70
C ARG A 160 -12.46 34.38 8.13
N GLU A 161 -11.56 34.95 7.33
CA GLU A 161 -10.39 34.24 6.81
C GLU A 161 -9.49 33.79 7.96
N GLN A 162 -9.13 34.69 8.90
CA GLN A 162 -8.34 34.29 10.07
C GLN A 162 -9.02 33.22 10.93
N GLN A 163 -10.31 33.35 11.23
CA GLN A 163 -11.06 32.35 12.00
C GLN A 163 -11.03 30.97 11.33
N MET A 164 -11.18 30.92 10.00
CA MET A 164 -11.10 29.67 9.24
C MET A 164 -9.69 29.04 9.30
N LEU A 165 -8.64 29.87 9.22
CA LEU A 165 -7.25 29.41 9.30
C LEU A 165 -6.89 28.92 10.71
N ASP A 166 -7.40 29.59 11.75
CA ASP A 166 -7.19 29.19 13.14
C ASP A 166 -7.95 27.91 13.48
N ALA A 167 -9.20 27.75 13.02
CA ALA A 167 -9.93 26.49 13.12
C ALA A 167 -9.22 25.33 12.40
N ALA A 168 -8.61 25.60 11.24
CA ALA A 168 -7.80 24.60 10.53
C ALA A 168 -6.53 24.21 11.32
N ARG A 169 -5.89 25.14 12.02
CA ARG A 169 -4.76 24.83 12.92
C ARG A 169 -5.21 24.02 14.14
N GLU A 170 -6.37 24.34 14.71
CA GLU A 170 -6.93 23.57 15.83
C GLU A 170 -7.27 22.13 15.40
N GLU A 171 -7.88 21.94 14.24
CA GLU A 171 -8.17 20.61 13.67
C GLU A 171 -6.88 19.79 13.43
N LEU A 172 -5.77 20.44 13.10
CA LEU A 172 -4.47 19.78 12.97
C LEU A 172 -3.86 19.35 14.31
N ARG A 173 -4.10 20.15 15.36
CA ARG A 173 -3.61 19.90 16.72
C ARG A 173 -4.48 18.89 17.46
N ASP A 174 -5.76 18.75 17.10
CA ASP A 174 -6.67 17.81 17.75
C ASP A 174 -6.13 16.38 17.58
N GLN A 175 -5.90 15.71 18.70
CA GLN A 175 -5.35 14.37 18.79
C GLN A 175 -6.44 13.30 18.91
N LYS A 176 -7.72 13.70 18.89
CA LYS A 176 -8.83 12.77 18.93
C LYS A 176 -8.85 11.95 17.63
N ASP A 177 -8.72 10.65 17.85
CA ASP A 177 -8.99 9.54 16.95
C ASP A 177 -8.00 9.34 15.77
N PHE A 178 -7.42 8.13 15.71
CA PHE A 178 -6.55 7.62 14.65
C PHE A 178 -7.33 7.21 13.40
N GLU A 179 -8.36 7.97 13.03
CA GLU A 179 -9.00 7.79 11.73
C GLU A 179 -8.43 8.78 10.72
N TYR A 180 -8.40 8.33 9.47
CA TYR A 180 -8.13 9.11 8.27
C TYR A 180 -9.13 10.28 8.17
N SER A 181 -8.94 11.33 8.96
CA SER A 181 -9.89 12.42 9.02
C SER A 181 -9.70 13.27 7.75
N GLN A 182 -10.72 13.22 6.88
CA GLN A 182 -10.85 14.13 5.75
C GLN A 182 -10.75 15.60 6.19
N SER A 183 -11.06 15.89 7.46
CA SER A 183 -10.94 17.22 8.06
C SER A 183 -9.48 17.66 8.21
N ARG A 184 -8.57 16.81 8.69
CA ARG A 184 -7.13 17.12 8.78
C ARG A 184 -6.49 17.31 7.41
N ILE A 185 -6.80 16.45 6.44
CA ILE A 185 -6.32 16.62 5.06
C ILE A 185 -6.79 17.96 4.50
N LYS A 186 -8.09 18.26 4.62
CA LYS A 186 -8.66 19.55 4.18
C LYS A 186 -8.05 20.74 4.92
N ALA A 187 -7.74 20.60 6.20
CA ALA A 187 -7.09 21.65 6.99
C ALA A 187 -5.68 21.95 6.45
N VAL A 188 -4.85 20.92 6.22
CA VAL A 188 -3.52 21.12 5.60
C VAL A 188 -3.65 21.67 4.18
N GLU A 189 -4.57 21.15 3.35
CA GLU A 189 -4.79 21.63 2.00
C GLU A 189 -5.25 23.09 1.97
N LEU A 190 -6.11 23.49 2.90
CA LEU A 190 -6.55 24.86 3.08
C LEU A 190 -5.36 25.76 3.44
N LEU A 191 -4.59 25.39 4.46
CA LEU A 191 -3.42 26.17 4.90
C LEU A 191 -2.37 26.29 3.78
N ASN A 192 -2.13 25.21 3.04
CA ASN A 192 -1.27 25.19 1.84
C ASN A 192 -1.78 26.15 0.74
N LYS A 193 -3.09 26.11 0.44
CA LYS A 193 -3.72 26.97 -0.57
C LYS A 193 -3.57 28.45 -0.25
N TYR A 194 -3.63 28.81 1.03
CA TYR A 194 -3.47 30.18 1.51
C TYR A 194 -2.02 30.53 1.90
N CYS A 195 -1.04 29.69 1.53
CA CYS A 195 0.38 29.88 1.85
C CYS A 195 0.66 30.16 3.33
N GLN A 196 -0.16 29.60 4.23
CA GLN A 196 0.04 29.74 5.66
C GLN A 196 1.22 28.89 6.11
N THR A 197 2.02 29.47 7.00
CA THR A 197 3.11 28.76 7.66
C THR A 197 2.56 27.86 8.77
N LEU A 198 3.14 26.66 8.88
CA LEU A 198 2.90 25.66 9.90
C LEU A 198 4.12 25.51 10.82
N VAL A 199 4.95 26.56 10.90
CA VAL A 199 6.19 26.52 11.71
C VAL A 199 5.87 26.14 13.15
N GLY A 200 6.52 25.08 13.65
CA GLY A 200 6.40 24.64 15.03
C GLY A 200 5.10 23.92 15.40
N GLU A 201 4.17 23.75 14.45
CA GLU A 201 2.88 23.08 14.69
C GLU A 201 3.06 21.61 15.07
N GLN A 202 2.00 20.99 15.62
CA GLN A 202 2.05 19.61 16.12
C GLN A 202 1.00 18.76 15.41
N ALA A 203 1.44 17.75 14.64
CA ALA A 203 0.57 16.75 14.03
C ALA A 203 1.27 15.36 13.97
N PRO A 204 1.70 14.81 15.13
CA PRO A 204 2.30 13.49 15.16
C PRO A 204 1.31 12.43 14.67
N LYS A 205 1.82 11.45 13.93
CA LYS A 205 1.08 10.32 13.37
C LYS A 205 -0.11 10.71 12.47
N ALA A 206 -0.14 11.96 11.99
CA ALA A 206 -1.15 12.41 11.06
C ALA A 206 -1.10 11.58 9.77
N ASN A 207 -2.26 11.18 9.27
CA ASN A 207 -2.36 10.44 8.02
C ASN A 207 -2.60 11.40 6.85
N LEU A 208 -1.55 11.60 6.06
CA LEU A 208 -1.44 12.55 4.96
C LEU A 208 -1.02 11.82 3.66
N GLU A 209 -1.47 10.57 3.51
CA GLU A 209 -1.21 9.75 2.32
C GLU A 209 -1.71 10.46 1.05
N ASN A 210 -0.87 10.51 0.02
CA ASN A 210 -1.13 11.15 -1.27
C ASN A 210 -1.49 12.65 -1.24
N ILE A 211 -1.28 13.35 -0.12
CA ILE A 211 -1.58 14.79 -0.04
C ILE A 211 -0.69 15.60 -1.00
N ASN A 212 -1.22 16.70 -1.54
CA ASN A 212 -0.47 17.57 -2.44
C ASN A 212 -0.19 18.96 -1.83
N LEU A 213 1.03 19.19 -1.36
CA LEU A 213 1.44 20.43 -0.69
C LEU A 213 2.40 21.30 -1.52
N ASN A 214 2.35 21.17 -2.85
CA ASN A 214 3.17 21.93 -3.78
C ASN A 214 2.40 23.09 -4.45
N GLN A 215 1.43 23.69 -3.75
CA GLN A 215 0.49 24.66 -4.35
C GLN A 215 0.55 26.07 -3.75
N CYS A 216 1.60 26.40 -3.00
CA CYS A 216 1.77 27.75 -2.50
C CYS A 216 2.46 28.65 -3.56
N TYR A 217 1.74 29.69 -3.97
CA TYR A 217 2.24 30.72 -4.88
C TYR A 217 2.05 32.08 -4.22
N LYS A 218 3.14 32.78 -3.92
CA LYS A 218 3.08 34.13 -3.34
C LYS A 218 3.09 35.18 -4.44
N LEU A 219 2.21 36.16 -4.31
CA LEU A 219 2.23 37.35 -5.15
C LEU A 219 3.50 38.15 -4.85
N GLN A 220 4.34 38.36 -5.86
CA GLN A 220 5.58 39.12 -5.77
C GLN A 220 5.48 40.43 -6.56
N LEU A 221 5.15 41.51 -5.86
CA LEU A 221 5.08 42.85 -6.45
C LEU A 221 6.44 43.56 -6.30
N GLY A 222 7.11 43.83 -7.41
CA GLY A 222 8.39 44.54 -7.44
C GLY A 222 8.73 45.05 -8.85
N LEU A 223 9.51 46.13 -8.94
CA LEU A 223 9.91 46.75 -10.22
C LEU A 223 10.60 45.75 -11.16
N GLU A 224 11.42 44.83 -10.63
CA GLU A 224 12.07 43.76 -11.40
C GLU A 224 11.08 42.72 -11.95
N THR A 225 9.96 42.47 -11.26
CA THR A 225 8.91 41.53 -11.69
C THR A 225 8.18 42.03 -12.94
N PHE A 226 8.01 43.35 -13.04
CA PHE A 226 7.41 44.01 -14.21
C PHE A 226 8.39 44.21 -15.37
N ALA A 227 9.70 44.06 -15.12
CA ALA A 227 10.75 44.22 -16.14
C ALA A 227 10.90 42.98 -17.07
N LYS A 228 10.35 41.82 -16.68
CA LYS A 228 10.32 40.60 -17.51
C LYS A 228 8.93 40.48 -18.14
N TRP A 229 8.83 40.29 -19.46
CA TRP A 229 7.55 40.07 -20.14
C TRP A 229 7.44 38.62 -20.64
N PRO A 230 6.37 37.87 -20.27
CA PRO A 230 5.27 38.31 -19.39
C PRO A 230 5.71 38.40 -17.91
N PRO A 231 5.14 39.37 -17.13
CA PRO A 231 5.52 39.57 -15.73
C PRO A 231 5.17 38.34 -14.89
N GLN A 232 6.18 37.80 -14.22
CA GLN A 232 6.03 36.65 -13.32
C GLN A 232 5.54 37.12 -11.95
N LEU A 233 4.27 37.54 -11.89
CA LEU A 233 3.65 38.12 -10.69
C LEU A 233 3.56 37.17 -9.50
N TYR A 234 3.75 35.87 -9.72
CA TYR A 234 3.68 34.85 -8.69
C TYR A 234 4.97 34.03 -8.66
N LYS A 235 5.53 33.89 -7.46
CA LYS A 235 6.67 33.01 -7.20
C LYS A 235 6.18 31.76 -6.49
N TYR A 236 6.58 30.61 -7.01
CA TYR A 236 6.38 29.35 -6.33
C TYR A 236 7.21 29.32 -5.04
N GLU A 237 6.54 29.06 -3.92
CA GLU A 237 7.18 28.73 -2.65
C GLU A 237 6.56 27.43 -2.14
N GLY A 238 7.38 26.43 -1.80
CA GLY A 238 6.85 25.24 -1.15
C GLY A 238 6.25 25.59 0.22
N ILE A 239 5.33 24.75 0.71
CA ILE A 239 4.75 24.94 2.04
C ILE A 239 5.86 24.99 3.12
N ASP A 240 5.67 25.85 4.13
CA ASP A 240 6.59 25.96 5.26
C ASP A 240 6.09 25.14 6.45
N LEU A 241 6.73 24.01 6.66
CA LEU A 241 6.53 23.01 7.71
C LEU A 241 7.72 22.97 8.68
N SER A 242 8.56 24.01 8.70
CA SER A 242 9.80 24.00 9.49
C SER A 242 9.51 23.89 10.98
N HIS A 243 10.34 23.14 11.71
CA HIS A 243 10.19 22.87 13.16
C HIS A 243 8.88 22.18 13.58
N MET A 244 8.05 21.75 12.63
CA MET A 244 6.81 21.04 12.92
C MET A 244 7.09 19.64 13.51
N ASN A 245 6.25 19.18 14.42
CA ASN A 245 6.29 17.81 14.91
C ASN A 245 5.35 16.92 14.09
N LEU A 246 5.94 16.06 13.27
CA LEU A 246 5.30 15.12 12.35
C LEU A 246 5.76 13.68 12.63
N ALA A 247 6.15 13.38 13.88
CA ALA A 247 6.66 12.07 14.26
C ALA A 247 5.64 10.97 13.96
N GLY A 248 6.03 9.96 13.21
CA GLY A 248 5.16 8.85 12.79
C GLY A 248 4.11 9.22 11.74
N ALA A 249 4.10 10.44 11.21
CA ALA A 249 3.12 10.84 10.19
C ALA A 249 3.24 9.99 8.92
N ASN A 250 2.12 9.70 8.27
CA ASN A 250 2.07 8.96 7.02
C ASN A 250 1.94 9.93 5.83
N PHE A 251 3.02 10.11 5.09
CA PHE A 251 3.12 10.91 3.86
C PHE A 251 3.30 10.04 2.61
N LYS A 252 2.96 8.75 2.67
CA LYS A 252 3.15 7.84 1.54
C LYS A 252 2.52 8.42 0.27
N GLY A 253 3.29 8.50 -0.81
CA GLY A 253 2.87 9.07 -2.10
C GLY A 253 2.56 10.57 -2.11
N ALA A 254 2.76 11.30 -1.00
CA ALA A 254 2.52 12.73 -0.93
C ALA A 254 3.49 13.53 -1.82
N ASN A 255 3.09 14.76 -2.16
CA ASN A 255 3.90 15.69 -2.93
C ASN A 255 4.27 16.92 -2.08
N LEU A 256 5.53 16.94 -1.64
CA LEU A 256 6.17 17.94 -0.80
C LEU A 256 7.30 18.66 -1.57
N GLN A 257 7.20 18.73 -2.89
CA GLN A 257 8.24 19.32 -3.75
C GLN A 257 8.56 20.75 -3.30
N GLY A 258 9.84 21.03 -3.02
CA GLY A 258 10.29 22.36 -2.59
C GLY A 258 9.80 22.81 -1.22
N ALA A 259 9.11 21.96 -0.44
CA ALA A 259 8.65 22.30 0.91
C ALA A 259 9.83 22.64 1.83
N ASN A 260 9.60 23.56 2.77
CA ASN A 260 10.54 23.84 3.85
C ASN A 260 10.19 23.00 5.07
N LEU A 261 11.00 22.00 5.37
CA LEU A 261 10.87 21.10 6.51
C LEU A 261 12.01 21.29 7.51
N GLN A 262 12.77 22.39 7.42
CA GLN A 262 13.95 22.62 8.26
C GLN A 262 13.66 22.37 9.74
N GLY A 263 14.46 21.54 10.40
CA GLY A 263 14.33 21.24 11.82
C GLY A 263 13.04 20.50 12.23
N ALA A 264 12.21 20.05 11.29
CA ALA A 264 11.01 19.28 11.60
C ALA A 264 11.35 17.91 12.21
N ASN A 265 10.46 17.42 13.07
CA ASN A 265 10.54 16.07 13.63
C ASN A 265 9.70 15.11 12.80
N LEU A 266 10.34 14.30 11.97
CA LEU A 266 9.75 13.25 11.12
C LEU A 266 10.18 11.84 11.58
N GLN A 267 10.52 11.69 12.86
CA GLN A 267 10.95 10.40 13.41
C GLN A 267 9.90 9.32 13.14
N GLY A 268 10.31 8.20 12.53
CA GLY A 268 9.43 7.09 12.19
C GLY A 268 8.34 7.41 11.15
N ALA A 269 8.37 8.57 10.50
CA ALA A 269 7.38 8.92 9.49
C ALA A 269 7.43 7.98 8.28
N ASN A 270 6.28 7.70 7.66
CA ASN A 270 6.21 6.97 6.40
C ASN A 270 6.22 7.94 5.22
N LEU A 271 7.34 8.05 4.54
CA LEU A 271 7.58 8.86 3.34
C LEU A 271 7.78 7.98 2.08
N GLU A 272 7.21 6.77 2.08
CA GLU A 272 7.33 5.86 0.93
C GLU A 272 6.76 6.52 -0.33
N ARG A 273 7.57 6.57 -1.40
CA ARG A 273 7.22 7.20 -2.69
C ARG A 273 6.82 8.70 -2.60
N THR A 274 7.17 9.40 -1.53
CA THR A 274 6.92 10.85 -1.42
C THR A 274 7.82 11.64 -2.38
N ASN A 275 7.28 12.67 -3.01
CA ASN A 275 8.06 13.63 -3.80
C ASN A 275 8.56 14.79 -2.92
N LEU A 276 9.84 14.77 -2.56
CA LEU A 276 10.56 15.79 -1.79
C LEU A 276 11.61 16.52 -2.64
N LYS A 277 11.46 16.51 -3.96
CA LYS A 277 12.41 17.14 -4.88
C LYS A 277 12.65 18.61 -4.52
N GLY A 278 13.90 18.97 -4.28
CA GLY A 278 14.30 20.33 -3.90
C GLY A 278 13.81 20.81 -2.52
N ALA A 279 13.26 19.93 -1.67
CA ALA A 279 12.80 20.31 -0.34
C ALA A 279 13.97 20.68 0.58
N ASN A 280 13.74 21.59 1.54
CA ASN A 280 14.70 21.94 2.58
C ASN A 280 14.45 21.10 3.83
N LEU A 281 15.27 20.08 4.05
CA LEU A 281 15.25 19.14 5.19
C LEU A 281 16.46 19.38 6.12
N LYS A 282 17.03 20.59 6.12
CA LYS A 282 18.20 20.90 6.96
C LYS A 282 17.89 20.64 8.44
N GLY A 283 18.72 19.85 9.11
CA GLY A 283 18.59 19.56 10.55
C GLY A 283 17.33 18.79 10.93
N THR A 284 16.61 18.15 10.00
CA THR A 284 15.42 17.35 10.33
C THR A 284 15.77 16.08 11.08
N ASN A 285 14.89 15.65 11.99
CA ASN A 285 14.94 14.33 12.59
C ASN A 285 14.10 13.34 11.76
N LEU A 286 14.75 12.51 10.96
CA LEU A 286 14.18 11.43 10.14
C LEU A 286 14.55 10.04 10.69
N LYS A 287 14.97 9.94 11.96
CA LYS A 287 15.40 8.68 12.55
C LYS A 287 14.32 7.61 12.41
N GLY A 288 14.68 6.46 11.85
CA GLY A 288 13.77 5.33 11.63
C GLY A 288 12.65 5.55 10.61
N ALA A 289 12.64 6.67 9.88
CA ALA A 289 11.63 6.95 8.87
C ALA A 289 11.72 5.98 7.68
N VAL A 290 10.60 5.75 6.99
CA VAL A 290 10.50 4.91 5.80
C VAL A 290 10.48 5.79 4.56
N LEU A 291 11.58 5.87 3.80
CA LEU A 291 11.71 6.67 2.58
C LEU A 291 11.90 5.80 1.32
N ARG A 292 11.36 4.58 1.33
CA ARG A 292 11.49 3.65 0.20
C ARG A 292 10.96 4.32 -1.08
N ALA A 293 11.77 4.33 -2.13
CA ALA A 293 11.45 4.95 -3.42
C ALA A 293 11.03 6.44 -3.36
N ALA A 294 11.38 7.16 -2.29
CA ALA A 294 11.13 8.60 -2.21
C ALA A 294 12.02 9.38 -3.19
N ASN A 295 11.53 10.51 -3.69
CA ASN A 295 12.29 11.41 -4.56
C ASN A 295 12.85 12.59 -3.76
N LEU A 296 14.13 12.57 -3.44
CA LEU A 296 14.88 13.63 -2.76
C LEU A 296 15.89 14.31 -3.69
N GLU A 297 15.68 14.24 -5.01
CA GLU A 297 16.54 14.92 -6.00
C GLU A 297 16.69 16.40 -5.62
N LYS A 298 17.93 16.89 -5.53
CA LYS A 298 18.29 18.29 -5.16
C LYS A 298 17.81 18.75 -3.78
N ALA A 299 17.33 17.85 -2.91
CA ALA A 299 16.92 18.21 -1.56
C ALA A 299 18.13 18.64 -0.70
N ASN A 300 17.89 19.52 0.27
CA ASN A 300 18.89 19.93 1.24
C ASN A 300 18.68 19.19 2.57
N LEU A 301 19.49 18.17 2.83
CA LEU A 301 19.50 17.32 4.02
C LEU A 301 20.71 17.61 4.92
N GLU A 302 21.33 18.79 4.80
CA GLU A 302 22.47 19.17 5.63
C GLU A 302 22.15 18.98 7.13
N GLU A 303 23.03 18.30 7.86
CA GLU A 303 22.88 18.03 9.30
C GLU A 303 21.59 17.26 9.70
N ALA A 304 20.88 16.65 8.74
CA ALA A 304 19.72 15.81 9.03
C ALA A 304 20.12 14.48 9.72
N ASN A 305 19.27 13.99 10.61
CA ASN A 305 19.42 12.68 11.25
C ASN A 305 18.51 11.66 10.56
N LEU A 306 19.08 10.75 9.77
CA LEU A 306 18.41 9.63 9.10
C LEU A 306 18.88 8.27 9.66
N ASP A 307 19.33 8.24 10.91
CA ASP A 307 19.79 7.00 11.54
C ASP A 307 18.69 5.93 11.49
N SER A 308 19.06 4.72 11.12
CA SER A 308 18.16 3.56 10.98
C SER A 308 17.00 3.75 9.99
N ALA A 309 17.04 4.79 9.13
CA ALA A 309 16.00 5.01 8.14
C ALA A 309 15.98 3.90 7.07
N ARG A 310 14.79 3.56 6.58
CA ARG A 310 14.57 2.56 5.51
C ARG A 310 14.43 3.29 4.18
N MET A 311 15.50 3.38 3.41
CA MET A 311 15.65 4.27 2.25
C MET A 311 15.99 3.52 0.95
N SER A 312 15.57 2.25 0.83
CA SER A 312 15.83 1.48 -0.38
C SER A 312 15.22 2.16 -1.62
N ARG A 313 15.96 2.21 -2.73
CA ARG A 313 15.55 2.80 -4.02
C ARG A 313 15.28 4.32 -3.97
N VAL A 314 15.75 5.01 -2.92
CA VAL A 314 15.59 6.46 -2.80
C VAL A 314 16.39 7.19 -3.90
N ASN A 315 15.84 8.25 -4.47
CA ASN A 315 16.56 9.13 -5.39
C ASN A 315 17.12 10.33 -4.62
N LEU A 316 18.44 10.41 -4.46
CA LEU A 316 19.20 11.48 -3.80
C LEU A 316 20.13 12.20 -4.78
N LYS A 317 19.84 12.12 -6.08
CA LYS A 317 20.64 12.78 -7.11
C LYS A 317 20.74 14.28 -6.86
N ASP A 318 21.96 14.81 -6.95
CA ASP A 318 22.29 16.22 -6.70
C ASP A 318 21.90 16.74 -5.29
N ALA A 319 21.53 15.86 -4.34
CA ALA A 319 21.12 16.27 -3.00
C ALA A 319 22.33 16.72 -2.15
N ASN A 320 22.09 17.63 -1.21
CA ASN A 320 23.10 18.05 -0.24
C ASN A 320 22.89 17.35 1.09
N LEU A 321 23.73 16.39 1.46
CA LEU A 321 23.67 15.69 2.75
C LEU A 321 24.83 16.06 3.66
N LYS A 322 25.53 17.18 3.45
CA LYS A 322 26.70 17.56 4.25
C LYS A 322 26.44 17.38 5.76
N LYS A 323 27.30 16.61 6.45
CA LYS A 323 27.22 16.27 7.88
C LYS A 323 25.93 15.56 8.32
N ALA A 324 25.12 15.03 7.41
CA ALA A 324 23.98 14.20 7.79
C ALA A 324 24.45 12.89 8.45
N SER A 325 23.60 12.33 9.31
CA SER A 325 23.80 10.99 9.89
C SER A 325 22.88 10.01 9.21
N LEU A 326 23.42 8.91 8.68
CA LEU A 326 22.73 7.76 8.08
C LEU A 326 23.21 6.46 8.73
N ALA A 327 23.57 6.49 10.01
CA ALA A 327 24.11 5.31 10.68
C ALA A 327 23.03 4.21 10.72
N ASN A 328 23.40 2.98 10.39
CA ASN A 328 22.48 1.83 10.31
C ASN A 328 21.33 1.98 9.28
N ALA A 329 21.40 2.94 8.36
CA ALA A 329 20.35 3.14 7.34
C ALA A 329 20.37 2.02 6.27
N ARG A 330 19.19 1.71 5.69
CA ARG A 330 19.04 0.80 4.55
C ARG A 330 18.95 1.60 3.26
N LEU A 331 20.01 1.63 2.47
CA LEU A 331 20.18 2.44 1.27
C LEU A 331 20.36 1.57 0.00
N LEU A 332 19.79 0.36 0.00
CA LEU A 332 19.91 -0.55 -1.13
C LEU A 332 19.35 0.11 -2.39
N TRP A 333 20.11 0.08 -3.49
CA TRP A 333 19.71 0.69 -4.76
C TRP A 333 19.46 2.20 -4.71
N ALA A 334 19.99 2.91 -3.70
CA ALA A 334 19.86 4.36 -3.61
C ALA A 334 20.67 5.06 -4.73
N ASP A 335 20.13 6.13 -5.29
CA ASP A 335 20.81 6.95 -6.29
C ASP A 335 21.39 8.22 -5.65
N PHE A 336 22.69 8.24 -5.43
CA PHE A 336 23.47 9.36 -4.91
C PHE A 336 24.26 10.09 -6.01
N GLN A 337 23.88 9.94 -7.29
CA GLN A 337 24.61 10.58 -8.38
C GLN A 337 24.81 12.08 -8.12
N ALA A 338 26.07 12.55 -8.15
CA ALA A 338 26.46 13.94 -7.89
C ALA A 338 26.03 14.52 -6.53
N ALA A 339 25.65 13.69 -5.56
CA ALA A 339 25.27 14.14 -4.22
C ALA A 339 26.49 14.67 -3.44
N LYS A 340 26.25 15.67 -2.58
CA LYS A 340 27.26 16.19 -1.64
C LYS A 340 27.18 15.39 -0.34
N LEU A 341 28.11 14.48 -0.13
CA LEU A 341 28.18 13.56 1.02
C LEU A 341 29.34 13.90 1.97
N ILE A 342 29.71 15.17 2.01
CA ILE A 342 30.82 15.69 2.81
C ILE A 342 30.56 15.44 4.29
N GLN A 343 31.48 14.72 4.96
CA GLN A 343 31.39 14.39 6.39
C GLN A 343 30.12 13.62 6.80
N VAL A 344 29.48 12.92 5.87
CA VAL A 344 28.31 12.09 6.18
C VAL A 344 28.69 10.87 7.00
N ASP A 345 27.84 10.49 7.95
CA ASP A 345 28.01 9.27 8.73
C ASP A 345 27.19 8.11 8.13
N PHE A 346 27.85 7.16 7.47
CA PHE A 346 27.26 5.92 6.94
C PHE A 346 27.61 4.70 7.81
N THR A 347 28.00 4.88 9.07
CA THR A 347 28.46 3.76 9.91
C THR A 347 27.42 2.64 9.98
N ASP A 348 27.84 1.40 9.72
CA ASP A 348 27.03 0.18 9.72
C ASP A 348 25.77 0.25 8.81
N SER A 349 25.76 1.14 7.81
CA SER A 349 24.66 1.24 6.83
C SER A 349 24.83 0.28 5.65
N ASN A 350 23.73 -0.01 4.95
CA ASN A 350 23.72 -0.91 3.78
C ASN A 350 23.45 -0.12 2.49
N LEU A 351 24.50 0.17 1.73
CA LEU A 351 24.48 0.84 0.42
C LEU A 351 24.68 -0.16 -0.75
N ASN A 352 24.30 -1.43 -0.58
CA ASN A 352 24.46 -2.41 -1.65
C ASN A 352 23.75 -1.92 -2.93
N ARG A 353 24.45 -2.00 -4.07
CA ARG A 353 23.98 -1.53 -5.38
C ARG A 353 23.68 -0.02 -5.47
N ALA A 354 24.14 0.80 -4.52
CA ALA A 354 23.95 2.24 -4.60
C ALA A 354 24.75 2.86 -5.77
N ASN A 355 24.17 3.85 -6.43
CA ASN A 355 24.85 4.64 -7.46
C ASN A 355 25.48 5.87 -6.82
N LEU A 356 26.81 5.92 -6.70
CA LEU A 356 27.56 7.02 -6.07
C LEU A 356 28.32 7.85 -7.10
N GLN A 357 28.04 7.68 -8.40
CA GLN A 357 28.81 8.32 -9.46
C GLN A 357 28.84 9.84 -9.32
N GLY A 358 30.04 10.41 -9.27
CA GLY A 358 30.26 11.85 -9.15
C GLY A 358 29.95 12.44 -7.77
N ALA A 359 29.63 11.61 -6.78
CA ALA A 359 29.35 12.08 -5.42
C ALA A 359 30.63 12.58 -4.72
N ASP A 360 30.47 13.56 -3.84
CA ASP A 360 31.57 14.07 -3.00
C ASP A 360 31.55 13.41 -1.62
N LEU A 361 32.41 12.40 -1.40
CA LEU A 361 32.53 11.66 -0.14
C LEU A 361 33.61 12.23 0.79
N TYR A 362 34.03 13.49 0.62
CA TYR A 362 35.11 14.06 1.43
C TYR A 362 34.85 13.87 2.93
N LYS A 363 35.73 13.09 3.59
CA LYS A 363 35.63 12.71 5.02
C LYS A 363 34.33 11.99 5.43
N ALA A 364 33.61 11.36 4.52
CA ALA A 364 32.49 10.50 4.85
C ALA A 364 32.95 9.26 5.66
N LYS A 365 32.12 8.76 6.57
CA LYS A 365 32.43 7.59 7.40
C LYS A 365 31.66 6.37 6.92
N PHE A 366 32.34 5.33 6.48
CA PHE A 366 31.76 4.06 6.03
C PHE A 366 32.14 2.89 6.96
N LYS A 367 32.43 3.17 8.24
CA LYS A 367 32.88 2.13 9.17
C LYS A 367 31.84 1.03 9.27
N GLY A 368 32.20 -0.22 8.93
CA GLY A 368 31.29 -1.36 8.92
C GLY A 368 30.16 -1.31 7.88
N ALA A 369 30.12 -0.30 7.01
CA ALA A 369 29.09 -0.17 5.99
C ALA A 369 29.26 -1.22 4.88
N SER A 370 28.15 -1.68 4.30
CA SER A 370 28.17 -2.55 3.13
C SER A 370 27.94 -1.76 1.85
N LEU A 371 28.89 -1.80 0.91
CA LEU A 371 28.81 -1.15 -0.40
C LEU A 371 28.99 -2.17 -1.52
N ARG A 372 28.50 -3.40 -1.33
CA ARG A 372 28.63 -4.45 -2.35
C ARG A 372 27.97 -3.98 -3.63
N TYR A 373 28.65 -4.15 -4.76
CA TYR A 373 28.16 -3.72 -6.09
C TYR A 373 27.87 -2.22 -6.23
N ALA A 374 28.27 -1.37 -5.28
CA ALA A 374 28.07 0.07 -5.40
C ALA A 374 28.92 0.64 -6.54
N ASP A 375 28.41 1.66 -7.23
CA ASP A 375 29.10 2.29 -8.35
C ASP A 375 29.70 3.63 -7.94
N LEU A 376 31.01 3.65 -7.67
CA LEU A 376 31.77 4.85 -7.31
C LEU A 376 32.56 5.42 -8.50
N ARG A 377 32.25 5.05 -9.75
CA ARG A 377 32.97 5.57 -10.93
C ARG A 377 32.61 7.03 -11.23
N ASN A 378 33.13 7.54 -12.34
CA ASN A 378 32.72 8.81 -12.95
C ASN A 378 32.83 10.03 -12.01
N GLY A 379 34.01 10.22 -11.42
CA GLY A 379 34.35 11.45 -10.71
C GLY A 379 33.99 11.47 -9.22
N THR A 380 33.65 10.33 -8.62
CA THR A 380 33.39 10.25 -7.18
C THR A 380 34.64 10.60 -6.38
N ILE A 381 34.53 11.57 -5.47
CA ILE A 381 35.63 12.03 -4.62
C ILE A 381 35.63 11.18 -3.35
N THR A 382 36.72 10.48 -3.06
CA THR A 382 36.88 9.58 -1.90
C THR A 382 37.89 10.08 -0.87
N ILE A 383 38.45 11.28 -1.07
CA ILE A 383 39.55 11.81 -0.27
C ILE A 383 39.14 11.87 1.21
N GLY A 384 39.88 11.15 2.06
CA GLY A 384 39.64 11.09 3.50
C GLY A 384 38.37 10.35 3.93
N ALA A 385 37.61 9.75 2.99
CA ALA A 385 36.51 8.84 3.35
C ALA A 385 37.07 7.65 4.14
N ASN A 386 36.40 7.20 5.20
CA ASN A 386 36.90 6.13 6.06
C ASN A 386 36.19 4.81 5.77
N PHE A 387 36.90 3.81 5.25
CA PHE A 387 36.36 2.49 4.89
C PHE A 387 36.72 1.37 5.89
N GLU A 388 37.07 1.71 7.13
CA GLU A 388 37.39 0.71 8.17
C GLU A 388 36.30 -0.36 8.30
N ARG A 389 36.63 -1.65 8.07
CA ARG A 389 35.67 -2.78 8.09
C ARG A 389 34.50 -2.66 7.09
N ALA A 390 34.56 -1.75 6.11
CA ALA A 390 33.54 -1.66 5.08
C ALA A 390 33.60 -2.88 4.15
N ASN A 391 32.46 -3.30 3.60
CA ASN A 391 32.41 -4.35 2.58
C ASN A 391 32.36 -3.72 1.18
N LEU A 392 33.47 -3.78 0.45
CA LEU A 392 33.68 -3.22 -0.89
C LEU A 392 33.73 -4.31 -1.97
N LYS A 393 33.37 -5.55 -1.68
CA LYS A 393 33.33 -6.62 -2.68
C LYS A 393 32.45 -6.22 -3.87
N ARG A 394 32.95 -6.41 -5.10
CA ARG A 394 32.29 -6.00 -6.35
C ARG A 394 31.99 -4.49 -6.49
N ALA A 395 32.44 -3.63 -5.58
CA ALA A 395 32.27 -2.19 -5.74
C ALA A 395 33.11 -1.70 -6.93
N LYS A 396 32.56 -0.76 -7.71
CA LYS A 396 33.18 -0.26 -8.94
C LYS A 396 33.86 1.07 -8.67
N PHE A 397 35.14 1.16 -9.01
CA PHE A 397 35.94 2.38 -8.89
C PHE A 397 36.48 2.78 -10.26
N SER A 398 36.76 4.07 -10.45
CA SER A 398 37.40 4.60 -11.66
C SER A 398 38.90 4.26 -11.72
N SER A 399 39.56 4.12 -10.57
CA SER A 399 40.97 3.73 -10.49
C SER A 399 41.30 3.20 -9.08
N ALA A 400 42.39 2.44 -8.96
CA ALA A 400 42.88 2.02 -7.64
C ALA A 400 43.25 3.22 -6.75
N ASP A 401 43.82 4.28 -7.34
CA ASP A 401 44.18 5.52 -6.64
C ASP A 401 42.97 6.26 -6.07
N GLN A 402 41.79 6.09 -6.66
CA GLN A 402 40.56 6.58 -6.07
C GLN A 402 40.36 5.94 -4.68
N LEU A 403 40.40 4.61 -4.57
CA LEU A 403 40.24 3.95 -3.29
C LEU A 403 41.39 4.25 -2.33
N LYS A 404 42.65 4.23 -2.80
CA LYS A 404 43.85 4.41 -1.97
C LYS A 404 43.98 5.79 -1.30
N ARG A 405 43.28 6.82 -1.81
CA ARG A 405 43.20 8.17 -1.18
C ARG A 405 42.24 8.26 0.01
N SER A 406 41.55 7.17 0.31
CA SER A 406 40.66 7.03 1.46
C SER A 406 41.46 6.66 2.72
N TYR A 407 40.83 6.70 3.89
CA TYR A 407 41.39 6.23 5.15
C TYR A 407 40.94 4.80 5.47
N ASN A 408 41.84 4.00 6.04
CA ASN A 408 41.60 2.61 6.46
C ASN A 408 41.00 1.71 5.37
N TRP A 409 41.24 2.01 4.09
CA TRP A 409 40.72 1.21 2.98
C TRP A 409 41.32 -0.20 2.98
N GLU A 410 42.53 -0.36 3.50
CA GLU A 410 43.22 -1.64 3.65
C GLU A 410 42.54 -2.58 4.67
N LYS A 411 41.66 -2.05 5.53
CA LYS A 411 40.85 -2.81 6.49
C LYS A 411 39.46 -3.14 5.93
N ALA A 412 39.14 -2.71 4.72
CA ALA A 412 37.89 -3.06 4.05
C ALA A 412 37.97 -4.47 3.47
N SER A 413 36.81 -5.13 3.34
CA SER A 413 36.71 -6.38 2.59
C SER A 413 36.65 -6.07 1.10
N LEU A 414 37.63 -6.55 0.35
CA LEU A 414 37.76 -6.37 -1.10
C LEU A 414 37.76 -7.73 -1.81
N ASP A 415 37.56 -7.73 -3.12
CA ASP A 415 37.82 -8.91 -3.95
C ASP A 415 39.32 -9.22 -3.97
N GLN A 416 39.72 -10.50 -4.11
CA GLN A 416 41.14 -10.88 -4.15
C GLN A 416 41.92 -10.12 -5.24
N ASP A 417 41.33 -9.97 -6.44
CA ASP A 417 41.98 -9.33 -7.60
C ASP A 417 41.43 -7.93 -7.90
N TRP A 418 41.02 -7.19 -6.85
CA TRP A 418 40.28 -5.93 -7.02
C TRP A 418 41.02 -4.87 -7.86
N GLU A 419 42.36 -4.77 -7.75
CA GLU A 419 43.14 -3.82 -8.54
C GLU A 419 43.12 -4.15 -10.04
N GLU A 420 43.27 -5.44 -10.38
CA GLU A 420 43.21 -5.90 -11.76
C GLU A 420 41.81 -5.68 -12.35
N LYS A 421 40.76 -5.99 -11.57
CA LYS A 421 39.37 -5.75 -11.98
C LYS A 421 39.07 -4.27 -12.28
N ILE A 422 39.68 -3.35 -11.55
CA ILE A 422 39.54 -1.90 -11.83
C ILE A 422 40.32 -1.52 -13.09
N ALA A 423 41.55 -2.01 -13.23
CA ALA A 423 42.43 -1.67 -14.36
C ALA A 423 41.94 -2.25 -15.70
N LYS A 424 41.41 -3.47 -15.66
CA LYS A 424 40.80 -4.18 -16.77
C LYS A 424 39.43 -4.66 -16.32
N PRO A 425 38.38 -3.83 -16.51
CA PRO A 425 37.02 -4.25 -16.23
C PRO A 425 36.67 -5.44 -17.14
N SER A 426 36.80 -6.66 -16.61
CA SER A 426 36.24 -7.82 -17.28
C SER A 426 34.72 -7.74 -17.15
N ALA A 427 34.01 -8.30 -18.13
CA ALA A 427 32.59 -8.51 -17.97
C ALA A 427 32.38 -9.56 -16.90
N ASP A 428 32.21 -9.13 -15.65
CA ASP A 428 31.77 -9.98 -14.56
C ASP A 428 30.55 -10.77 -15.02
N LYS A 429 30.59 -12.09 -14.84
CA LYS A 429 29.42 -12.91 -15.13
C LYS A 429 28.29 -12.52 -14.18
N TYR A 430 27.09 -12.36 -14.72
CA TYR A 430 25.88 -12.26 -13.93
C TYR A 430 25.46 -13.64 -13.48
N LYS A 431 25.52 -13.89 -12.17
CA LYS A 431 25.12 -15.18 -11.59
C LYS A 431 23.62 -15.18 -11.33
N VAL A 432 22.92 -16.15 -11.91
CA VAL A 432 21.46 -16.29 -11.81
C VAL A 432 21.14 -17.63 -11.18
N GLY A 433 20.61 -17.58 -9.96
CA GLY A 433 20.23 -18.75 -9.18
C GLY A 433 18.81 -19.24 -9.50
N LEU A 434 18.63 -20.56 -9.48
CA LEU A 434 17.31 -21.20 -9.50
C LEU A 434 17.21 -22.19 -8.34
N LEU A 435 16.12 -22.12 -7.59
CA LEU A 435 15.79 -23.14 -6.59
C LEU A 435 14.93 -24.25 -7.21
N ILE A 436 15.35 -25.49 -6.97
CA ILE A 436 14.71 -26.70 -7.51
C ILE A 436 14.31 -27.59 -6.32
N PRO A 437 13.06 -27.51 -5.83
CA PRO A 437 12.63 -28.26 -4.66
C PRO A 437 12.48 -29.75 -4.97
N ASN A 438 11.99 -30.09 -6.16
CA ASN A 438 11.75 -31.46 -6.60
C ASN A 438 12.09 -31.64 -8.09
N ASN A 439 11.95 -32.88 -8.59
CA ASN A 439 12.22 -33.20 -9.99
C ASN A 439 11.07 -32.83 -10.94
N GLY A 440 10.08 -32.07 -10.46
CA GLY A 440 8.91 -31.67 -11.22
C GLY A 440 9.29 -30.97 -12.53
N PRO A 441 8.60 -31.28 -13.64
CA PRO A 441 9.01 -30.85 -14.98
C PRO A 441 9.02 -29.32 -15.15
N VAL A 442 8.23 -28.58 -14.36
CA VAL A 442 8.16 -27.12 -14.44
C VAL A 442 9.49 -26.45 -14.12
N TYR A 443 10.25 -26.96 -13.13
CA TYR A 443 11.53 -26.37 -12.73
C TYR A 443 12.61 -26.56 -13.80
N LYS A 444 12.62 -27.72 -14.47
CA LYS A 444 13.49 -27.98 -15.61
C LYS A 444 13.20 -27.03 -16.77
N LEU A 445 11.92 -26.74 -17.02
CA LEU A 445 11.51 -25.81 -18.08
C LEU A 445 11.84 -24.35 -17.73
N TYR A 446 11.71 -23.94 -16.46
CA TYR A 446 12.25 -22.64 -16.01
C TYR A 446 13.75 -22.57 -16.27
N GLN A 447 14.53 -23.54 -15.76
CA GLN A 447 15.98 -23.60 -15.97
C GLN A 447 16.34 -23.50 -17.46
N GLN A 448 15.61 -24.22 -18.30
CA GLN A 448 15.85 -24.17 -19.72
C GLN A 448 15.66 -22.77 -20.32
N GLY A 449 14.58 -22.07 -19.96
CA GLY A 449 14.38 -20.68 -20.38
C GLY A 449 15.54 -19.77 -19.96
N MET A 450 16.04 -19.98 -18.74
CA MET A 450 17.21 -19.25 -18.22
C MET A 450 18.47 -19.56 -19.04
N GLU A 451 18.70 -20.84 -19.39
CA GLU A 451 19.84 -21.27 -20.21
C GLU A 451 19.75 -20.76 -21.66
N THR A 452 18.55 -20.66 -22.24
CA THR A 452 18.37 -19.96 -23.53
C THR A 452 18.82 -18.50 -23.42
N GLY A 453 18.45 -17.81 -22.33
CA GLY A 453 18.95 -16.46 -22.05
C GLY A 453 20.47 -16.39 -21.92
N ALA A 454 21.09 -17.41 -21.31
CA ALA A 454 22.55 -17.50 -21.18
C ALA A 454 23.28 -17.83 -22.49
N LYS A 455 22.64 -18.58 -23.41
CA LYS A 455 23.17 -18.78 -24.77
C LYS A 455 23.20 -17.47 -25.56
N GLU A 456 22.17 -16.63 -25.41
CA GLU A 456 22.10 -15.30 -26.05
C GLU A 456 23.05 -14.27 -25.43
N ASN A 457 23.30 -14.38 -24.12
CA ASN A 457 24.22 -13.51 -23.39
C ASN A 457 25.24 -14.35 -22.59
N PRO A 458 26.45 -14.58 -23.15
CA PRO A 458 27.51 -15.39 -22.53
C PRO A 458 28.01 -14.87 -21.17
N GLN A 459 27.62 -13.66 -20.77
CA GLN A 459 27.90 -13.13 -19.43
C GLN A 459 26.99 -13.74 -18.36
N ILE A 460 25.91 -14.44 -18.72
CA ILE A 460 25.01 -15.03 -17.74
C ILE A 460 25.50 -16.41 -17.33
N GLU A 461 25.59 -16.65 -16.02
CA GLU A 461 25.91 -17.93 -15.43
C GLU A 461 24.73 -18.45 -14.61
N ILE A 462 24.13 -19.56 -15.05
CA ILE A 462 23.04 -20.21 -14.31
C ILE A 462 23.63 -21.11 -13.20
N ILE A 463 23.06 -21.00 -12.00
CA ILE A 463 23.42 -21.76 -10.79
C ILE A 463 22.14 -22.42 -10.22
N PRO A 464 21.81 -23.65 -10.65
CA PRO A 464 20.67 -24.38 -10.10
C PRO A 464 21.05 -25.05 -8.76
N ILE A 465 20.22 -24.88 -7.73
CA ILE A 465 20.35 -25.55 -6.43
C ILE A 465 19.15 -26.44 -6.16
N LYS A 466 19.40 -27.69 -5.80
CA LYS A 466 18.38 -28.63 -5.33
C LYS A 466 18.18 -28.45 -3.83
N THR A 467 17.00 -28.02 -3.40
CA THR A 467 16.71 -27.69 -1.98
C THR A 467 15.93 -28.80 -1.25
N GLY A 468 14.86 -29.29 -1.86
CA GLY A 468 13.80 -30.06 -1.21
C GLY A 468 12.51 -29.25 -1.03
N GLU A 469 11.46 -29.88 -0.52
CA GLU A 469 10.06 -29.38 -0.55
C GLU A 469 9.60 -28.70 0.74
N THR A 470 10.52 -28.24 1.60
CA THR A 470 10.16 -27.45 2.79
C THR A 470 10.66 -26.00 2.70
N VAL A 471 9.95 -25.08 3.36
CA VAL A 471 10.31 -23.64 3.38
C VAL A 471 11.69 -23.42 4.01
N GLU A 472 12.09 -24.24 4.99
CA GLU A 472 13.42 -24.18 5.60
C GLU A 472 14.52 -24.54 4.60
N GLN A 473 14.28 -25.56 3.77
CA GLN A 473 15.21 -25.99 2.72
C GLN A 473 15.31 -24.94 1.61
N GLU A 474 14.19 -24.30 1.25
CA GLU A 474 14.19 -23.15 0.33
C GLU A 474 15.05 -22.01 0.88
N ALA A 475 14.87 -21.65 2.15
CA ALA A 475 15.65 -20.61 2.81
C ALA A 475 17.15 -20.95 2.87
N GLN A 476 17.51 -22.21 3.14
CA GLN A 476 18.89 -22.69 3.06
C GLN A 476 19.45 -22.58 1.62
N GLY A 477 18.64 -22.90 0.61
CA GLY A 477 18.99 -22.73 -0.79
C GLY A 477 19.31 -21.29 -1.16
N ILE A 478 18.47 -20.34 -0.72
CA ILE A 478 18.72 -18.90 -0.88
C ILE A 478 20.05 -18.51 -0.22
N LYS A 479 20.30 -18.95 1.02
CA LYS A 479 21.56 -18.69 1.73
C LYS A 479 22.78 -19.23 0.98
N GLN A 480 22.69 -20.45 0.42
CA GLN A 480 23.76 -21.05 -0.38
C GLN A 480 23.98 -20.31 -1.70
N LEU A 481 22.93 -19.79 -2.35
CA LEU A 481 23.06 -18.91 -3.53
C LEU A 481 23.76 -17.59 -3.15
N LEU A 482 23.40 -16.97 -2.03
CA LEU A 482 24.01 -15.73 -1.56
C LEU A 482 25.49 -15.91 -1.21
N ALA A 483 25.87 -17.04 -0.61
CA ALA A 483 27.27 -17.40 -0.34
C ALA A 483 28.09 -17.55 -1.64
N GLN A 484 27.44 -17.82 -2.78
CA GLN A 484 28.05 -17.90 -4.10
C GLN A 484 28.04 -16.56 -4.86
N ASP A 485 27.70 -15.45 -4.19
CA ASP A 485 27.58 -14.11 -4.78
C ASP A 485 26.60 -14.04 -5.97
N VAL A 486 25.47 -14.73 -5.87
CA VAL A 486 24.42 -14.71 -6.89
C VAL A 486 23.79 -13.32 -7.00
N ASP A 487 23.59 -12.84 -8.23
CA ASP A 487 23.03 -11.52 -8.52
C ASP A 487 21.51 -11.52 -8.61
N VAL A 488 20.93 -12.56 -9.22
CA VAL A 488 19.48 -12.72 -9.43
C VAL A 488 19.06 -14.08 -8.90
N ILE A 489 17.95 -14.14 -8.16
CA ILE A 489 17.41 -15.41 -7.65
C ILE A 489 16.00 -15.58 -8.19
N LEU A 490 15.79 -16.62 -9.00
CA LEU A 490 14.47 -17.06 -9.42
C LEU A 490 13.95 -18.08 -8.40
N VAL A 491 12.80 -17.76 -7.80
CA VAL A 491 12.15 -18.60 -6.80
C VAL A 491 10.68 -18.77 -7.14
N ARG A 492 10.21 -20.01 -7.13
CA ARG A 492 8.78 -20.31 -7.02
C ARG A 492 8.54 -20.64 -5.55
N PRO A 493 7.94 -19.73 -4.76
CA PRO A 493 7.77 -19.94 -3.32
C PRO A 493 7.02 -21.25 -3.05
N LEU A 494 7.55 -22.07 -2.14
CA LEU A 494 6.82 -23.23 -1.64
C LEU A 494 5.58 -22.82 -0.84
N ASP A 495 5.68 -21.73 -0.09
CA ASP A 495 4.54 -21.04 0.50
C ASP A 495 4.68 -19.51 0.32
N PRO A 496 3.73 -18.83 -0.34
CA PRO A 496 3.86 -17.40 -0.64
C PRO A 496 3.99 -16.47 0.57
N GLU A 497 3.58 -16.89 1.77
CA GLU A 497 3.68 -16.08 2.99
C GLU A 497 4.94 -16.48 3.78
N ALA A 498 5.13 -17.76 4.05
CA ALA A 498 6.24 -18.25 4.86
C ALA A 498 7.61 -18.10 4.16
N SER A 499 7.65 -17.99 2.83
CA SER A 499 8.89 -17.74 2.07
C SER A 499 9.35 -16.27 2.09
N ILE A 500 8.49 -15.31 2.47
CA ILE A 500 8.81 -13.86 2.41
C ILE A 500 10.12 -13.52 3.16
N PRO A 501 10.37 -13.99 4.41
CA PRO A 501 11.58 -13.63 5.13
C PRO A 501 12.87 -14.06 4.42
N ALA A 502 12.87 -15.23 3.78
CA ALA A 502 14.03 -15.73 3.05
C ALA A 502 14.26 -14.94 1.74
N ILE A 503 13.18 -14.58 1.05
CA ILE A 503 13.24 -13.72 -0.14
C ILE A 503 13.72 -12.31 0.24
N GLU A 504 13.26 -11.76 1.35
CA GLU A 504 13.73 -10.46 1.87
C GLU A 504 15.21 -10.51 2.23
N GLN A 505 15.70 -11.62 2.80
CA GLN A 505 17.13 -11.81 3.06
C GLN A 505 17.96 -11.70 1.77
N ALA A 506 17.48 -12.26 0.66
CA ALA A 506 18.13 -12.12 -0.64
C ALA A 506 18.16 -10.65 -1.10
N TYR A 507 17.02 -9.96 -0.99
CA TYR A 507 16.90 -8.55 -1.32
C TYR A 507 17.88 -7.69 -0.50
N LEU A 508 17.91 -7.87 0.83
CA LEU A 508 18.78 -7.13 1.76
C LEU A 508 20.28 -7.43 1.54
N SER A 509 20.60 -8.59 0.95
CA SER A 509 21.96 -8.94 0.56
C SER A 509 22.41 -8.27 -0.74
N GLY A 510 21.52 -7.57 -1.44
CA GLY A 510 21.78 -6.90 -2.72
C GLY A 510 21.53 -7.76 -3.96
N ALA A 511 20.90 -8.92 -3.81
CA ALA A 511 20.43 -9.75 -4.92
C ALA A 511 19.08 -9.24 -5.45
N VAL A 512 18.71 -9.69 -6.64
CA VAL A 512 17.43 -9.40 -7.31
C VAL A 512 16.54 -10.65 -7.26
N PRO A 513 15.72 -10.81 -6.21
CA PRO A 513 14.72 -11.87 -6.17
C PRO A 513 13.58 -11.61 -7.16
N ILE A 514 13.24 -12.65 -7.94
CA ILE A 514 12.13 -12.69 -8.88
C ILE A 514 11.30 -13.94 -8.61
N ASN A 515 10.00 -13.74 -8.39
CA ASN A 515 9.04 -14.81 -8.18
C ASN A 515 8.52 -15.35 -9.52
N VAL A 516 8.36 -16.67 -9.61
CA VAL A 516 7.79 -17.35 -10.79
C VAL A 516 6.73 -18.36 -10.36
N GLY A 517 5.46 -18.07 -10.63
CA GLY A 517 4.31 -18.79 -10.06
C GLY A 517 4.20 -18.59 -8.54
N ASP A 518 2.99 -18.83 -8.02
CA ASP A 518 2.68 -18.74 -6.59
C ASP A 518 3.17 -17.41 -5.99
N CYS A 519 2.73 -16.30 -6.60
CA CYS A 519 3.20 -14.97 -6.23
C CYS A 519 2.95 -14.66 -4.76
N VAL A 520 3.94 -14.01 -4.13
CA VAL A 520 3.78 -13.43 -2.80
C VAL A 520 2.69 -12.36 -2.81
N ALA A 521 1.94 -12.27 -1.72
CA ALA A 521 0.88 -11.29 -1.53
C ALA A 521 1.42 -9.84 -1.55
N PRO A 522 0.56 -8.81 -1.70
CA PRO A 522 0.99 -7.42 -1.79
C PRO A 522 1.91 -6.94 -0.67
N GLU A 523 1.78 -7.48 0.53
CA GLU A 523 2.66 -7.21 1.68
C GLU A 523 4.11 -7.63 1.38
N GLY A 524 4.28 -8.77 0.70
CA GLY A 524 5.56 -9.33 0.29
C GLY A 524 6.20 -8.68 -0.94
N HIS A 525 5.49 -7.80 -1.67
CA HIS A 525 6.03 -7.12 -2.86
C HIS A 525 7.29 -6.27 -2.57
N LYS A 526 7.54 -5.93 -1.30
CA LYS A 526 8.75 -5.21 -0.88
C LYS A 526 10.01 -6.09 -0.92
N ALA A 527 9.84 -7.41 -0.82
CA ALA A 527 10.93 -8.38 -0.82
C ALA A 527 11.36 -8.80 -2.23
N ALA A 528 10.58 -8.53 -3.27
CA ALA A 528 10.83 -8.96 -4.66
C ALA A 528 10.83 -7.81 -5.67
N PHE A 529 11.31 -8.08 -6.88
CA PHE A 529 11.27 -7.12 -8.00
C PHE A 529 10.18 -7.43 -9.01
N ALA A 530 9.79 -8.70 -9.14
CA ALA A 530 8.73 -9.07 -10.05
C ALA A 530 8.10 -10.39 -9.62
N CYS A 531 6.87 -10.61 -10.08
CA CYS A 531 6.31 -11.93 -10.15
C CYS A 531 5.76 -12.21 -11.55
N TYR A 532 6.03 -13.41 -12.04
CA TYR A 532 5.50 -13.92 -13.30
C TYR A 532 4.55 -15.07 -13.02
N GLU A 533 3.28 -14.90 -13.34
CA GLU A 533 2.21 -15.85 -12.99
C GLU A 533 1.31 -16.14 -14.19
N SER A 534 0.70 -17.32 -14.20
CA SER A 534 -0.31 -17.68 -15.19
C SER A 534 -1.70 -17.38 -14.64
N ASP A 535 -2.62 -16.97 -15.50
CA ASP A 535 -4.02 -16.78 -15.11
C ASP A 535 -4.72 -18.14 -14.89
N SER A 536 -4.62 -18.66 -13.66
CA SER A 536 -5.18 -19.95 -13.28
C SER A 536 -6.70 -20.02 -13.48
N PHE A 537 -7.44 -18.93 -13.26
CA PHE A 537 -8.89 -18.93 -13.53
C PHE A 537 -9.15 -19.10 -15.02
N ARG A 538 -8.48 -18.30 -15.85
CA ARG A 538 -8.66 -18.35 -17.30
C ARG A 538 -8.23 -19.69 -17.89
N MET A 539 -7.14 -20.28 -17.40
CA MET A 539 -6.71 -21.65 -17.72
C MET A 539 -7.83 -22.66 -17.50
N GLY A 540 -8.47 -22.59 -16.32
CA GLY A 540 -9.59 -23.47 -15.97
C GLY A 540 -10.77 -23.25 -16.91
N TYR A 541 -11.13 -21.98 -17.13
CA TYR A 541 -12.27 -21.62 -17.97
C TYR A 541 -12.10 -22.11 -19.41
N ASP A 542 -10.94 -21.88 -20.01
CA ASP A 542 -10.71 -22.27 -21.40
C ASP A 542 -10.69 -23.80 -21.58
N VAL A 543 -10.07 -24.55 -20.65
CA VAL A 543 -10.12 -26.02 -20.71
C VAL A 543 -11.53 -26.57 -20.44
N GLY A 544 -12.27 -25.99 -19.50
CA GLY A 544 -13.64 -26.41 -19.19
C GLY A 544 -14.59 -26.18 -20.36
N LYS A 545 -14.51 -25.00 -20.98
CA LYS A 545 -15.30 -24.68 -22.17
C LYS A 545 -14.95 -25.59 -23.35
N TYR A 546 -13.67 -25.84 -23.57
CA TYR A 546 -13.22 -26.76 -24.61
C TYR A 546 -13.71 -28.19 -24.34
N MET A 547 -13.57 -28.68 -23.11
CA MET A 547 -14.01 -30.01 -22.71
C MET A 547 -15.51 -30.22 -22.94
N GLY A 548 -16.35 -29.24 -22.57
CA GLY A 548 -17.80 -29.29 -22.82
C GLY A 548 -18.12 -29.42 -24.31
N ASN A 549 -17.56 -28.54 -25.14
CA ASN A 549 -17.74 -28.58 -26.60
C ASN A 549 -17.22 -29.89 -27.22
N TRP A 550 -16.08 -30.39 -26.72
CA TRP A 550 -15.53 -31.67 -27.15
C TRP A 550 -16.45 -32.83 -26.76
N ALA A 551 -17.01 -32.83 -25.55
CA ALA A 551 -17.87 -33.89 -25.06
C ALA A 551 -19.20 -33.93 -25.82
N GLU A 552 -19.81 -32.77 -26.13
CA GLU A 552 -21.01 -32.70 -26.95
C GLU A 552 -20.81 -33.33 -28.33
N LYS A 553 -19.64 -33.10 -28.94
CA LYS A 553 -19.31 -33.63 -30.27
C LYS A 553 -18.95 -35.12 -30.26
N ASN A 554 -18.18 -35.58 -29.27
CA ASN A 554 -17.57 -36.91 -29.29
C ASN A 554 -18.30 -37.94 -28.42
N LEU A 555 -19.16 -37.51 -27.51
CA LEU A 555 -19.98 -38.38 -26.65
C LEU A 555 -21.50 -38.11 -26.80
N PRO A 556 -22.05 -37.94 -28.03
CA PRO A 556 -23.47 -37.68 -28.21
C PRO A 556 -24.27 -38.91 -27.76
N ALA A 557 -25.20 -38.71 -26.83
CA ALA A 557 -26.01 -39.74 -26.13
C ALA A 557 -25.40 -40.39 -24.88
N GLN A 558 -24.19 -40.05 -24.46
CA GLN A 558 -23.66 -40.49 -23.15
C GLN A 558 -23.82 -39.40 -22.08
N GLN A 559 -24.13 -39.80 -20.86
CA GLN A 559 -24.05 -38.91 -19.70
C GLN A 559 -22.57 -38.58 -19.43
N ILE A 560 -22.24 -37.30 -19.33
CA ILE A 560 -20.86 -36.84 -19.09
C ILE A 560 -20.57 -36.95 -17.60
N ASN A 561 -19.72 -37.91 -17.23
CA ASN A 561 -19.39 -38.27 -15.87
C ASN A 561 -17.90 -37.98 -15.64
N VAL A 562 -17.64 -36.92 -14.88
CA VAL A 562 -16.29 -36.39 -14.68
C VAL A 562 -15.76 -36.86 -13.33
N GLY A 563 -14.59 -37.49 -13.34
CA GLY A 563 -13.76 -37.72 -12.15
C GLY A 563 -12.75 -36.60 -11.97
N LEU A 564 -12.64 -36.04 -10.77
CA LEU A 564 -11.64 -35.01 -10.46
C LEU A 564 -10.40 -35.64 -9.83
N VAL A 565 -9.26 -35.48 -10.49
CA VAL A 565 -7.94 -35.85 -9.94
C VAL A 565 -7.28 -34.59 -9.42
N ASP A 566 -7.40 -34.39 -8.11
CA ASP A 566 -6.93 -33.20 -7.42
C ASP A 566 -6.11 -33.58 -6.17
N GLY A 567 -5.29 -32.65 -5.69
CA GLY A 567 -4.46 -32.83 -4.49
C GLY A 567 -4.84 -31.89 -3.35
N ALA A 568 -5.83 -31.01 -3.55
CA ALA A 568 -6.15 -29.93 -2.62
C ALA A 568 -6.69 -30.44 -1.27
N ASP A 569 -6.04 -30.01 -0.18
CA ASP A 569 -6.71 -29.80 1.09
C ASP A 569 -7.67 -28.63 0.92
N SER A 570 -8.94 -28.83 1.29
CA SER A 570 -10.11 -28.00 0.95
C SER A 570 -10.13 -26.51 1.38
N SER A 571 -9.01 -25.94 1.84
CA SER A 571 -8.95 -24.60 2.45
C SER A 571 -8.58 -23.44 1.52
N ARG A 572 -8.00 -23.68 0.34
CA ARG A 572 -7.75 -22.62 -0.66
C ARG A 572 -8.73 -22.77 -1.82
N LEU A 573 -9.63 -21.81 -2.01
CA LEU A 573 -10.39 -21.63 -3.25
C LEU A 573 -9.38 -21.48 -4.41
N TYR A 574 -9.00 -22.57 -5.07
CA TYR A 574 -7.99 -22.48 -6.12
C TYR A 574 -8.65 -22.10 -7.46
N PRO A 575 -8.25 -20.97 -8.10
CA PRO A 575 -8.94 -20.40 -9.25
C PRO A 575 -9.11 -21.32 -10.46
N TYR A 576 -8.24 -22.31 -10.64
CA TYR A 576 -8.31 -23.24 -11.78
C TYR A 576 -9.58 -24.10 -11.79
N LEU A 577 -9.98 -24.68 -10.64
CA LEU A 577 -11.22 -25.47 -10.56
C LEU A 577 -12.47 -24.59 -10.76
N GLN A 578 -12.45 -23.36 -10.26
CA GLN A 578 -13.55 -22.41 -10.44
C GLN A 578 -13.70 -22.02 -11.91
N GLY A 579 -12.57 -21.72 -12.56
CA GLY A 579 -12.52 -21.49 -14.00
C GLY A 579 -13.12 -22.68 -14.74
N PHE A 580 -12.66 -23.90 -14.45
CA PHE A 580 -13.18 -25.12 -15.07
C PHE A 580 -14.70 -25.25 -14.95
N LYS A 581 -15.24 -25.11 -13.74
CA LYS A 581 -16.70 -25.16 -13.51
C LYS A 581 -17.44 -24.06 -14.28
N ALA A 582 -16.88 -22.85 -14.36
CA ALA A 582 -17.45 -21.75 -15.11
C ALA A 582 -17.42 -21.99 -16.63
N GLY A 583 -16.32 -22.52 -17.17
CA GLY A 583 -16.18 -22.89 -18.57
C GLY A 583 -17.14 -24.01 -18.98
N MET A 584 -17.28 -25.03 -18.12
CA MET A 584 -18.27 -26.09 -18.32
C MET A 584 -19.70 -25.54 -18.34
N LYS A 585 -20.04 -24.65 -17.40
CA LYS A 585 -21.35 -23.98 -17.40
C LYS A 585 -21.60 -23.21 -18.69
N ASP A 586 -20.59 -22.49 -19.19
CA ASP A 586 -20.68 -21.69 -20.41
C ASP A 586 -20.77 -22.54 -21.69
N SER A 587 -20.27 -23.78 -21.68
CA SER A 587 -20.46 -24.71 -22.80
C SER A 587 -21.92 -25.13 -23.01
N GLY A 588 -22.79 -24.94 -22.01
CA GLY A 588 -24.20 -25.35 -22.07
C GLY A 588 -24.45 -26.84 -21.89
N VAL A 589 -23.39 -27.63 -21.70
CA VAL A 589 -23.46 -29.09 -21.60
C VAL A 589 -23.73 -29.53 -20.16
N SER A 590 -24.70 -30.44 -19.98
CA SER A 590 -24.99 -31.06 -18.68
C SER A 590 -23.96 -32.14 -18.35
N TRP A 591 -23.38 -32.09 -17.15
CA TRP A 591 -22.37 -33.03 -16.68
C TRP A 591 -22.52 -33.32 -15.18
N ASN A 592 -21.96 -34.43 -14.72
CA ASN A 592 -21.96 -34.83 -13.31
C ASN A 592 -20.53 -35.03 -12.77
N GLN A 593 -20.24 -34.43 -11.62
CA GLN A 593 -19.04 -34.74 -10.86
C GLN A 593 -19.26 -36.08 -10.14
N THR A 594 -18.68 -37.15 -10.66
CA THR A 594 -18.98 -38.52 -10.20
C THR A 594 -18.15 -38.91 -8.99
N ALA A 595 -16.87 -38.53 -8.97
CA ALA A 595 -15.96 -38.80 -7.87
C ALA A 595 -14.80 -37.80 -7.88
N SER A 596 -14.04 -37.76 -6.79
CA SER A 596 -12.77 -37.04 -6.71
C SER A 596 -11.78 -37.83 -5.87
N THR A 597 -10.49 -37.67 -6.17
CA THR A 597 -9.39 -38.22 -5.37
C THR A 597 -8.51 -37.10 -4.82
N ASN A 598 -7.72 -37.40 -3.79
CA ASN A 598 -6.77 -36.51 -3.12
C ASN A 598 -5.31 -36.96 -3.35
N ALA A 599 -4.99 -37.33 -4.59
CA ALA A 599 -3.63 -37.73 -4.97
C ALA A 599 -2.68 -36.53 -4.81
N LYS A 600 -1.64 -36.65 -3.99
CA LYS A 600 -0.69 -35.57 -3.68
C LYS A 600 0.64 -35.74 -4.40
N THR A 601 1.10 -36.97 -4.60
CA THR A 601 2.45 -37.27 -5.14
C THR A 601 2.40 -38.17 -6.38
N GLU A 602 3.52 -38.30 -7.09
CA GLU A 602 3.65 -39.19 -8.27
C GLU A 602 3.43 -40.69 -7.93
N GLU A 603 3.49 -41.07 -6.66
CA GLU A 603 3.27 -42.44 -6.20
C GLU A 603 1.77 -42.78 -6.00
N ASP A 604 0.88 -41.78 -6.03
CA ASP A 604 -0.54 -41.92 -5.72
C ASP A 604 -1.40 -42.46 -6.89
N VAL A 605 -0.81 -43.09 -7.91
CA VAL A 605 -1.54 -43.66 -9.06
C VAL A 605 -2.61 -44.67 -8.63
N ALA A 606 -2.36 -45.40 -7.53
CA ALA A 606 -3.31 -46.35 -6.96
C ALA A 606 -4.66 -45.69 -6.62
N LYS A 607 -4.65 -44.48 -6.04
CA LYS A 607 -5.87 -43.75 -5.67
C LYS A 607 -6.73 -43.39 -6.89
N VAL A 608 -6.09 -43.06 -8.02
CA VAL A 608 -6.80 -42.77 -9.26
C VAL A 608 -7.42 -44.05 -9.84
N LYS A 609 -6.69 -45.17 -9.78
CA LYS A 609 -7.19 -46.48 -10.23
C LYS A 609 -8.38 -46.95 -9.39
N GLU A 610 -8.29 -46.84 -8.06
CA GLU A 610 -9.38 -47.17 -7.14
C GLU A 610 -10.65 -46.36 -7.44
N MET A 611 -10.51 -45.05 -7.70
CA MET A 611 -11.62 -44.19 -8.09
C MET A 611 -12.28 -44.67 -9.40
N LEU A 612 -11.49 -44.97 -10.43
CA LEU A 612 -12.00 -45.46 -11.72
C LEU A 612 -12.68 -46.83 -11.61
N GLN A 613 -12.15 -47.71 -10.75
CA GLN A 613 -12.73 -49.04 -10.51
C GLN A 613 -14.03 -48.96 -9.70
N ALA A 614 -14.10 -48.08 -8.70
CA ALA A 614 -15.31 -47.86 -7.90
C ALA A 614 -16.42 -47.15 -8.69
N HIS A 615 -16.05 -46.34 -9.68
CA HIS A 615 -16.96 -45.54 -10.50
C HIS A 615 -16.73 -45.79 -12.00
N PRO A 616 -17.10 -46.98 -12.53
CA PRO A 616 -16.81 -47.38 -13.91
C PRO A 616 -17.58 -46.58 -14.97
N ASN A 617 -18.52 -45.73 -14.56
CA ASN A 617 -19.27 -44.84 -15.44
C ASN A 617 -18.53 -43.51 -15.72
N ILE A 618 -17.39 -43.25 -15.08
CA ILE A 618 -16.52 -42.12 -15.40
C ILE A 618 -16.00 -42.28 -16.83
N ASN A 619 -16.22 -41.28 -17.67
CA ASN A 619 -15.72 -41.23 -19.05
C ASN A 619 -14.79 -40.04 -19.31
N ILE A 620 -14.67 -39.11 -18.36
CA ILE A 620 -13.72 -37.99 -18.42
C ILE A 620 -13.00 -37.85 -17.08
N LEU A 621 -11.69 -37.64 -17.12
CA LEU A 621 -10.91 -37.17 -15.99
C LEU A 621 -10.49 -35.72 -16.21
N TRP A 622 -10.73 -34.89 -15.20
CA TRP A 622 -10.15 -33.56 -15.09
C TRP A 622 -9.03 -33.58 -14.05
N ALA A 623 -7.86 -33.08 -14.40
CA ALA A 623 -6.67 -33.09 -13.57
C ALA A 623 -6.17 -31.67 -13.25
N SER A 624 -5.90 -31.39 -11.96
CA SER A 624 -5.62 -30.03 -11.49
C SER A 624 -4.17 -29.58 -11.64
N SER A 625 -3.24 -30.47 -11.97
CA SER A 625 -1.82 -30.16 -12.17
C SER A 625 -1.13 -31.10 -13.17
N THR A 626 0.14 -30.84 -13.47
CA THR A 626 1.00 -31.72 -14.28
C THR A 626 1.14 -33.11 -13.67
N VAL A 627 1.27 -33.20 -12.35
CA VAL A 627 1.36 -34.49 -11.63
C VAL A 627 0.05 -35.24 -11.79
N HIS A 628 -1.09 -34.59 -11.53
CA HIS A 628 -2.42 -35.22 -11.64
C HIS A 628 -2.74 -35.67 -13.07
N THR A 629 -2.33 -34.90 -14.08
CA THR A 629 -2.56 -35.28 -15.48
C THR A 629 -1.74 -36.52 -15.84
N SER A 630 -0.49 -36.59 -15.37
CA SER A 630 0.38 -37.76 -15.55
C SER A 630 -0.20 -39.00 -14.88
N LEU A 631 -0.62 -38.88 -13.61
CA LEU A 631 -1.28 -39.97 -12.86
C LEU A 631 -2.56 -40.44 -13.54
N SER A 632 -3.38 -39.52 -14.04
CA SER A 632 -4.63 -39.84 -14.75
C SER A 632 -4.35 -40.68 -15.99
N ILE A 633 -3.37 -40.29 -16.79
CA ILE A 633 -3.00 -41.01 -18.02
C ILE A 633 -2.39 -42.37 -17.70
N GLN A 634 -1.55 -42.44 -16.66
CA GLN A 634 -0.98 -43.71 -16.20
C GLN A 634 -2.07 -44.67 -15.73
N ALA A 635 -3.00 -44.21 -14.89
CA ALA A 635 -4.11 -45.03 -14.39
C ALA A 635 -5.02 -45.52 -15.52
N VAL A 636 -5.36 -44.64 -16.49
CA VAL A 636 -6.16 -45.01 -17.66
C VAL A 636 -5.47 -46.09 -18.49
N LYS A 637 -4.17 -45.97 -18.74
CA LYS A 637 -3.37 -46.97 -19.47
C LYS A 637 -3.26 -48.30 -18.73
N GLU A 638 -2.94 -48.28 -17.44
CA GLU A 638 -2.78 -49.49 -16.62
C GLU A 638 -4.10 -50.28 -16.49
N LEU A 639 -5.24 -49.59 -16.57
CA LEU A 639 -6.57 -50.20 -16.57
C LEU A 639 -7.11 -50.53 -17.97
N ASN A 640 -6.34 -50.26 -19.04
CA ASN A 640 -6.76 -50.43 -20.43
C ASN A 640 -8.06 -49.67 -20.77
N LEU A 641 -8.17 -48.43 -20.30
CA LEU A 641 -9.33 -47.55 -20.47
C LEU A 641 -9.10 -46.45 -21.53
N ASP A 642 -8.03 -46.54 -22.33
CA ASP A 642 -7.55 -45.50 -23.24
C ASP A 642 -8.61 -45.01 -24.25
N GLN A 643 -9.50 -45.92 -24.65
CA GLN A 643 -10.59 -45.68 -25.60
C GLN A 643 -11.92 -45.35 -24.91
N LYS A 644 -11.96 -45.34 -23.58
CA LYS A 644 -13.17 -45.15 -22.76
C LYS A 644 -13.12 -43.90 -21.89
N VAL A 645 -11.92 -43.51 -21.45
CA VAL A 645 -11.73 -42.39 -20.53
C VAL A 645 -10.77 -41.39 -21.14
N SER A 646 -11.28 -40.17 -21.36
CA SER A 646 -10.50 -39.05 -21.86
C SER A 646 -9.97 -38.19 -20.72
N VAL A 647 -8.75 -37.65 -20.87
CA VAL A 647 -8.07 -36.87 -19.84
C VAL A 647 -7.88 -35.42 -20.30
N PHE A 648 -8.32 -34.49 -19.46
CA PHE A 648 -8.12 -33.05 -19.60
C PHE A 648 -7.37 -32.53 -18.38
N GLY A 649 -6.36 -31.69 -18.57
CA GLY A 649 -5.62 -31.15 -17.43
C GLY A 649 -4.46 -30.27 -17.83
N ILE A 650 -3.68 -29.90 -16.82
CA ILE A 650 -2.50 -29.07 -16.98
C ILE A 650 -1.30 -29.94 -17.31
N VAL A 651 -0.63 -29.66 -18.43
CA VAL A 651 0.71 -30.17 -18.75
C VAL A 651 1.44 -29.11 -19.56
N SER A 652 2.75 -28.99 -19.37
CA SER A 652 3.58 -28.11 -20.20
C SER A 652 3.86 -28.75 -21.56
N LEU A 653 4.01 -27.92 -22.60
CA LEU A 653 4.34 -28.41 -23.94
C LEU A 653 5.77 -29.00 -23.97
N THR A 654 5.87 -30.32 -23.99
CA THR A 654 7.11 -31.08 -24.24
C THR A 654 6.94 -31.97 -25.48
N ARG A 655 8.02 -32.56 -26.00
CA ARG A 655 7.88 -33.48 -27.15
C ARG A 655 7.10 -34.72 -26.77
N MET A 656 7.33 -35.25 -25.57
CA MET A 656 6.52 -36.33 -25.01
C MET A 656 5.02 -35.99 -25.02
N TRP A 657 4.62 -34.84 -24.46
CA TRP A 657 3.21 -34.46 -24.37
C TRP A 657 2.61 -34.04 -25.70
N ALA A 658 3.39 -33.43 -26.58
CA ALA A 658 2.93 -33.10 -27.92
C ALA A 658 2.67 -34.35 -28.76
N ASN A 659 3.55 -35.34 -28.71
CA ASN A 659 3.32 -36.62 -29.37
C ASN A 659 2.09 -37.33 -28.81
N ALA A 660 1.92 -37.31 -27.47
CA ALA A 660 0.74 -37.84 -26.81
C ALA A 660 -0.55 -37.11 -27.21
N LEU A 661 -0.52 -35.78 -27.38
CA LEU A 661 -1.70 -35.02 -27.83
C LEU A 661 -2.03 -35.30 -29.31
N LEU A 662 -1.01 -35.48 -30.15
CA LEU A 662 -1.20 -35.69 -31.60
C LEU A 662 -1.53 -37.14 -31.98
N ASP A 663 -1.41 -38.07 -31.05
CA ASP A 663 -1.90 -39.44 -31.21
C ASP A 663 -3.41 -39.50 -30.94
N PRO A 664 -4.25 -39.75 -31.97
CA PRO A 664 -5.71 -39.76 -31.81
C PRO A 664 -6.21 -40.87 -30.88
N ASN A 665 -5.41 -41.91 -30.62
CA ASN A 665 -5.78 -43.00 -29.73
C ASN A 665 -5.35 -42.77 -28.28
N HIS A 666 -4.62 -41.69 -28.01
CA HIS A 666 -4.13 -41.39 -26.69
C HIS A 666 -5.23 -40.73 -25.84
N PRO A 667 -5.34 -41.03 -24.53
CA PRO A 667 -6.42 -40.50 -23.69
C PRO A 667 -6.36 -38.97 -23.49
N LEU A 668 -5.19 -38.35 -23.64
CA LEU A 668 -4.99 -36.89 -23.49
C LEU A 668 -5.69 -36.10 -24.61
N GLN A 669 -6.59 -35.19 -24.23
CA GLN A 669 -7.36 -34.37 -25.18
C GLN A 669 -6.88 -32.92 -25.31
N SER A 670 -6.18 -32.39 -24.31
CA SER A 670 -5.72 -31.00 -24.29
C SER A 670 -4.44 -30.81 -23.48
N ILE A 671 -3.60 -29.86 -23.90
CA ILE A 671 -2.46 -29.33 -23.15
C ILE A 671 -2.82 -27.89 -22.73
N VAL A 672 -2.78 -27.62 -21.43
CA VAL A 672 -2.83 -26.25 -20.88
C VAL A 672 -1.39 -25.83 -20.51
N ASP A 673 -0.69 -25.23 -21.47
CA ASP A 673 0.71 -24.84 -21.35
C ASP A 673 0.86 -23.47 -20.67
N GLN A 674 1.53 -23.46 -19.51
CA GLN A 674 1.80 -22.28 -18.68
C GLN A 674 3.00 -21.45 -19.16
N LEU A 675 3.63 -21.83 -20.27
CA LEU A 675 4.80 -21.15 -20.85
C LEU A 675 6.01 -21.02 -19.89
N PRO A 676 6.38 -22.05 -19.11
CA PRO A 676 7.47 -21.94 -18.12
C PRO A 676 8.84 -21.59 -18.75
N VAL A 677 9.10 -22.01 -19.98
CA VAL A 677 10.34 -21.65 -20.70
C VAL A 677 10.40 -20.13 -20.95
N ASP A 678 9.31 -19.54 -21.44
CA ASP A 678 9.24 -18.09 -21.67
C ASP A 678 9.34 -17.30 -20.36
N VAL A 679 8.73 -17.82 -19.29
CA VAL A 679 8.83 -17.24 -17.94
C VAL A 679 10.28 -17.23 -17.48
N GLY A 680 10.98 -18.38 -17.53
CA GLY A 680 12.38 -18.49 -17.13
C GLY A 680 13.31 -17.56 -17.92
N TYR A 681 13.11 -17.48 -19.24
CA TYR A 681 13.84 -16.56 -20.11
C TYR A 681 13.59 -15.08 -19.76
N LYS A 682 12.32 -14.67 -19.65
CA LYS A 682 11.96 -13.26 -19.40
C LYS A 682 12.32 -12.82 -17.99
N ALA A 683 12.12 -13.68 -16.98
CA ALA A 683 12.51 -13.41 -15.60
C ALA A 683 14.03 -13.21 -15.48
N THR A 684 14.83 -14.08 -16.13
CA THR A 684 16.29 -13.95 -16.17
C THR A 684 16.71 -12.61 -16.75
N ARG A 685 16.22 -12.27 -17.95
CA ARG A 685 16.55 -11.01 -18.61
C ARG A 685 16.13 -9.79 -17.79
N HIS A 686 14.95 -9.83 -17.19
CA HIS A 686 14.46 -8.73 -16.36
C HIS A 686 15.36 -8.49 -15.15
N GLY A 687 15.81 -9.56 -14.47
CA GLY A 687 16.77 -9.44 -13.36
C GLY A 687 18.09 -8.80 -13.79
N ILE A 688 18.61 -9.19 -14.95
CA ILE A 688 19.81 -8.59 -15.53
C ILE A 688 19.59 -7.11 -15.90
N ASP A 689 18.45 -6.77 -16.50
CA ASP A 689 18.13 -5.39 -16.87
C ASP A 689 18.07 -4.48 -15.62
N ILE A 690 17.53 -4.97 -14.51
CA ILE A 690 17.54 -4.26 -13.20
C ILE A 690 18.98 -3.98 -12.76
N ILE A 691 19.85 -4.99 -12.80
CA ILE A 691 21.26 -4.86 -12.42
C ILE A 691 22.00 -3.85 -13.31
N GLN A 692 21.66 -3.81 -14.60
CA GLN A 692 22.24 -2.89 -15.57
C GLN A 692 21.67 -1.48 -15.51
N GLY A 693 20.69 -1.21 -14.65
CA GLY A 693 19.99 0.08 -14.57
C GLY A 693 19.08 0.37 -15.77
N LYS A 694 18.75 -0.65 -16.58
CA LYS A 694 17.81 -0.57 -17.70
C LYS A 694 16.38 -0.94 -17.30
N GLY A 695 16.25 -1.74 -16.23
CA GLY A 695 14.98 -2.21 -15.68
C GLY A 695 14.44 -1.25 -14.62
N SER A 696 13.12 -1.28 -14.43
CA SER A 696 12.47 -0.56 -13.33
C SER A 696 12.85 -1.22 -12.00
N LEU A 697 13.13 -0.40 -10.99
CA LEU A 697 13.24 -0.88 -9.62
C LEU A 697 11.87 -1.11 -9.00
N GLU A 698 10.76 -0.68 -9.60
CA GLU A 698 9.42 -0.94 -9.05
C GLU A 698 9.00 -2.40 -9.22
N TYR A 699 8.19 -2.88 -8.27
CA TYR A 699 7.66 -4.25 -8.34
C TYR A 699 6.80 -4.41 -9.60
N LYS A 700 7.06 -5.46 -10.38
CA LYS A 700 6.33 -5.76 -11.62
C LYS A 700 5.57 -7.07 -11.50
N TYR A 701 4.24 -6.99 -11.48
CA TYR A 701 3.38 -8.17 -11.65
C TYR A 701 3.16 -8.43 -13.14
N VAL A 702 3.41 -9.65 -13.59
CA VAL A 702 3.25 -10.06 -15.00
C VAL A 702 2.36 -11.28 -15.07
N LEU A 703 1.15 -11.09 -15.59
CA LEU A 703 0.21 -12.16 -15.86
C LEU A 703 0.40 -12.66 -17.30
N TYR A 704 0.72 -13.93 -17.48
CA TYR A 704 0.77 -14.58 -18.79
C TYR A 704 -0.54 -15.27 -19.11
N GLN A 705 -0.94 -15.11 -20.37
CA GLN A 705 -1.97 -15.96 -20.94
C GLN A 705 -1.34 -17.31 -21.28
N HIS A 706 -1.92 -18.35 -20.70
CA HIS A 706 -1.61 -19.73 -21.03
C HIS A 706 -1.93 -20.03 -22.50
N ARG A 707 -1.43 -21.16 -22.98
CA ARG A 707 -1.73 -21.68 -24.31
C ARG A 707 -2.53 -22.98 -24.18
N LEU A 708 -3.76 -22.99 -24.67
CA LEU A 708 -4.56 -24.20 -24.82
C LEU A 708 -4.26 -24.83 -26.18
N LEU A 709 -3.76 -26.07 -26.19
CA LEU A 709 -3.50 -26.85 -27.40
C LEU A 709 -4.34 -28.12 -27.38
N THR A 710 -4.90 -28.46 -28.53
CA THR A 710 -5.82 -29.58 -28.70
C THR A 710 -5.36 -30.48 -29.84
N GLN A 711 -6.00 -31.63 -30.00
CA GLN A 711 -5.70 -32.55 -31.11
C GLN A 711 -5.93 -31.90 -32.50
N ASN A 712 -6.77 -30.85 -32.58
CA ASN A 712 -7.02 -30.11 -33.83
C ASN A 712 -5.89 -29.15 -34.20
N ASP A 713 -5.00 -28.81 -33.25
CA ASP A 713 -3.96 -27.80 -33.42
C ASP A 713 -2.66 -28.37 -34.01
N LYS A 714 -2.74 -29.45 -34.80
CA LYS A 714 -1.58 -30.21 -35.30
C LYS A 714 -0.51 -29.32 -35.96
N LYS A 715 -0.92 -28.33 -36.75
CA LYS A 715 0.01 -27.39 -37.39
C LYS A 715 0.75 -26.56 -36.34
N THR A 716 0.01 -25.93 -35.43
CA THR A 716 0.56 -25.09 -34.36
C THR A 716 1.46 -25.89 -33.41
N VAL A 717 1.04 -27.10 -33.01
CA VAL A 717 1.86 -27.99 -32.17
C VAL A 717 3.17 -28.34 -32.87
N ASN A 718 3.15 -28.71 -34.15
CA ASN A 718 4.37 -29.03 -34.92
C ASN A 718 5.28 -27.81 -35.13
N GLU A 719 4.72 -26.63 -35.35
CA GLU A 719 5.48 -25.37 -35.45
C GLU A 719 6.16 -25.00 -34.13
N LEU A 720 5.44 -25.13 -33.01
CA LEU A 720 6.01 -24.91 -31.68
C LEU A 720 7.08 -25.96 -31.37
N LEU A 721 6.85 -27.23 -31.74
CA LEU A 721 7.82 -28.33 -31.60
C LEU A 721 9.12 -28.11 -32.38
N SER A 722 9.03 -27.51 -33.57
CA SER A 722 10.22 -27.23 -34.38
C SER A 722 11.03 -26.06 -33.81
N GLN A 723 10.38 -25.10 -33.16
CA GLN A 723 11.05 -24.04 -32.40
C GLN A 723 11.62 -24.55 -31.06
N THR A 724 11.08 -25.65 -30.54
CA THR A 724 11.50 -26.32 -29.30
C THR A 724 12.38 -27.55 -29.52
N LEU A 725 12.96 -27.72 -30.72
CA LEU A 725 13.77 -28.89 -31.11
C LEU A 725 14.98 -29.20 -30.19
N ASP A 726 15.33 -28.27 -29.30
CA ASP A 726 16.42 -28.36 -28.30
C ASP A 726 15.97 -28.72 -26.86
N LEU A 727 14.66 -28.82 -26.52
CA LEU A 727 14.23 -28.94 -25.10
C LEU A 727 14.58 -30.26 -24.39
N GLU A 728 14.68 -31.38 -25.10
CA GLU A 728 15.01 -32.69 -24.49
C GLU A 728 16.47 -33.11 -24.75
N LYS A 729 17.22 -32.34 -25.54
CA LYS A 729 18.64 -32.58 -25.88
C LYS A 729 19.61 -31.67 -25.13
N ASN A 730 19.11 -30.63 -24.46
CA ASN A 730 19.97 -29.75 -23.67
C ASN A 730 20.48 -30.51 -22.44
N ASP A 731 21.80 -30.67 -22.37
CA ASP A 731 22.51 -30.97 -21.13
C ASP A 731 22.35 -29.75 -20.21
N LEU A 732 21.18 -29.64 -19.58
CA LEU A 732 20.93 -28.66 -18.53
C LEU A 732 22.02 -28.79 -17.49
N LYS A 733 22.50 -27.67 -16.98
CA LYS A 733 23.50 -27.69 -15.91
C LYS A 733 22.97 -28.53 -14.74
N PRO A 734 23.79 -29.47 -14.22
CA PRO A 734 23.36 -30.30 -13.10
C PRO A 734 23.13 -29.43 -11.87
N ALA A 735 22.03 -29.70 -11.17
CA ALA A 735 21.70 -29.01 -9.92
C ALA A 735 22.74 -29.33 -8.83
N ILE A 736 23.21 -28.30 -8.16
CA ILE A 736 24.10 -28.43 -7.01
C ILE A 736 23.27 -28.88 -5.81
N ALA A 737 23.76 -29.88 -5.07
CA ALA A 737 23.08 -30.35 -3.87
C ALA A 737 23.08 -29.27 -2.77
N LEU A 738 22.00 -29.23 -1.98
CA LEU A 738 21.93 -28.40 -0.79
C LEU A 738 23.03 -28.84 0.20
N ASN A 739 23.89 -27.92 0.59
CA ASN A 739 24.88 -28.19 1.62
C ASN A 739 24.25 -28.00 3.00
N ARG A 740 23.97 -29.11 3.70
CA ARG A 740 23.38 -29.10 5.05
C ARG A 740 24.39 -28.80 6.15
N ASP A 741 25.69 -28.96 5.86
CA ASP A 741 26.80 -28.90 6.83
C ASP A 741 27.71 -27.68 6.64
N SER A 742 27.45 -26.82 5.67
CA SER A 742 28.23 -25.60 5.55
C SER A 742 27.97 -24.69 6.74
N ASP A 743 29.05 -24.28 7.40
CA ASP A 743 29.23 -23.02 8.12
C ASP A 743 28.87 -21.82 7.22
N ILE A 744 27.64 -21.78 6.68
CA ILE A 744 27.07 -20.57 6.13
C ILE A 744 26.92 -19.69 7.36
N PRO A 745 27.65 -18.57 7.44
CA PRO A 745 27.58 -17.73 8.62
C PRO A 745 26.11 -17.50 8.96
N SER A 746 25.72 -17.81 10.19
CA SER A 746 24.41 -17.38 10.72
C SER A 746 24.18 -15.89 10.48
N GLU A 747 25.28 -15.14 10.31
CA GLU A 747 25.37 -13.75 9.89
C GLU A 747 26.08 -13.59 8.51
N ILE A 748 25.38 -13.84 7.38
CA ILE A 748 25.58 -12.95 6.21
C ILE A 748 25.14 -11.57 6.72
N PRO A 749 25.93 -10.49 6.66
CA PRO A 749 25.75 -9.29 7.49
C PRO A 749 24.35 -8.71 7.34
N SER A 750 23.46 -9.23 8.19
CA SER A 750 22.15 -8.74 8.53
C SER A 750 22.29 -7.66 9.59
N ARG A 751 23.49 -7.09 9.79
CA ARG A 751 23.75 -5.99 10.73
C ARG A 751 23.06 -4.69 10.26
N LEU A 752 21.74 -4.70 10.11
CA LEU A 752 20.98 -3.99 11.12
C LEU A 752 20.98 -4.89 12.34
N ASN A 753 21.83 -4.52 13.27
CA ASN A 753 21.78 -5.08 14.60
C ASN A 753 20.30 -5.09 15.05
N ALA A 754 19.68 -6.27 15.12
CA ALA A 754 18.38 -6.42 15.74
C ALA A 754 18.44 -5.90 17.19
N SER A 755 19.62 -5.76 17.78
CA SER A 755 19.81 -5.16 19.11
C SER A 755 19.61 -3.63 19.21
N MET A 756 19.17 -2.93 18.16
CA MET A 756 18.64 -1.56 18.33
C MET A 756 17.10 -1.47 18.38
N ALA A 757 16.40 -2.58 18.17
CA ALA A 757 15.18 -2.84 18.90
C ALA A 757 15.56 -3.94 19.89
N SER A 758 16.13 -3.59 21.06
CA SER A 758 16.50 -4.61 22.05
C SER A 758 15.38 -5.65 22.13
N PRO A 759 15.58 -6.90 21.69
CA PRO A 759 14.64 -7.95 22.01
C PRO A 759 14.67 -7.99 23.52
N LEU A 760 13.55 -7.60 24.13
CA LEU A 760 13.38 -7.67 25.56
C LEU A 760 13.79 -9.09 25.98
N PRO A 761 14.79 -9.27 26.88
CA PRO A 761 15.32 -10.59 27.18
C PRO A 761 14.18 -11.52 27.58
N ALA A 762 13.96 -12.55 26.75
CA ALA A 762 12.91 -13.53 27.00
C ALA A 762 13.25 -14.28 28.30
N ILE A 763 12.39 -14.17 29.30
CA ILE A 763 12.40 -15.09 30.42
C ILE A 763 11.68 -16.35 29.92
N THR A 764 12.42 -17.44 29.77
CA THR A 764 11.92 -18.74 29.27
C THR A 764 11.64 -19.73 30.40
N ASP A 765 11.70 -19.26 31.64
CA ASP A 765 11.51 -20.08 32.82
C ASP A 765 10.01 -20.30 33.09
N LYS A 766 9.60 -21.57 33.10
CA LYS A 766 8.20 -21.98 33.24
C LYS A 766 7.60 -21.52 34.57
N GLU A 767 8.38 -21.59 35.64
CA GLU A 767 7.97 -21.16 36.99
C GLU A 767 7.73 -19.64 37.03
N THR A 768 8.53 -18.86 36.31
CA THR A 768 8.35 -17.40 36.19
C THR A 768 7.09 -17.02 35.39
N ILE A 769 6.75 -17.79 34.35
CA ILE A 769 5.52 -17.59 33.56
C ILE A 769 4.27 -17.93 34.40
N GLU A 770 4.31 -19.05 35.13
CA GLU A 770 3.22 -19.47 36.02
C GLU A 770 3.00 -18.42 37.13
N ASN A 771 4.08 -17.93 37.76
CA ASN A 771 4.00 -16.85 38.75
C ASN A 771 3.43 -15.54 38.19
N LEU A 772 3.82 -15.15 36.97
CA LEU A 772 3.28 -13.96 36.32
C LEU A 772 1.79 -14.12 36.01
N GLN A 773 1.38 -15.29 35.52
CA GLN A 773 -0.02 -15.59 35.23
C GLN A 773 -0.88 -15.56 36.50
N GLU A 774 -0.42 -16.17 37.60
CA GLU A 774 -1.12 -16.10 38.89
C GLU A 774 -1.24 -14.67 39.41
N ARG A 775 -0.17 -13.87 39.29
CA ARG A 775 -0.19 -12.47 39.74
C ARG A 775 -1.14 -11.61 38.93
N LEU A 776 -1.16 -11.78 37.61
CA LEU A 776 -2.11 -11.09 36.73
C LEU A 776 -3.56 -11.54 37.00
N GLN A 777 -3.78 -12.84 37.23
CA GLN A 777 -5.07 -13.39 37.62
C GLN A 777 -5.58 -12.74 38.92
N GLN A 778 -4.73 -12.63 39.95
CA GLN A 778 -5.08 -11.97 41.21
C GLN A 778 -5.41 -10.49 41.05
N ILE A 779 -4.63 -9.74 40.26
CA ILE A 779 -4.90 -8.30 40.06
C ILE A 779 -6.23 -8.12 39.32
N ILE A 780 -6.51 -8.94 38.31
CA ILE A 780 -7.77 -8.90 37.56
C ILE A 780 -8.95 -9.26 38.47
N GLU A 781 -8.83 -10.29 39.31
CA GLU A 781 -9.87 -10.66 40.29
C GLU A 781 -10.11 -9.56 41.33
N GLN A 782 -9.06 -8.94 41.86
CA GLN A 782 -9.18 -7.81 42.81
C GLN A 782 -9.84 -6.58 42.17
N ASN A 783 -9.51 -6.29 40.92
CA ASN A 783 -10.07 -5.20 40.14
C ASN A 783 -11.56 -5.42 39.77
N LEU A 784 -11.94 -6.67 39.51
CA LEU A 784 -13.34 -7.07 39.30
C LEU A 784 -14.15 -7.05 40.61
N GLN A 785 -13.53 -7.31 41.76
CA GLN A 785 -14.20 -7.21 43.07
C GLN A 785 -14.36 -5.76 43.55
N THR A 786 -13.40 -4.87 43.27
CA THR A 786 -13.45 -3.44 43.66
C THR A 786 -14.39 -2.60 42.79
N SER A 787 -14.72 -3.05 41.58
CA SER A 787 -15.76 -2.44 40.74
C SER A 787 -17.19 -2.84 41.16
N ALA A 788 -17.35 -3.82 42.05
CA ALA A 788 -18.64 -4.28 42.56
C ALA A 788 -19.12 -3.56 43.84
N THR A 789 -18.30 -2.68 44.44
CA THR A 789 -18.62 -2.00 45.71
C THR A 789 -19.10 -0.55 45.56
N SER A 790 -19.19 -0.01 44.34
CA SER A 790 -19.89 1.26 44.06
C SER A 790 -21.34 0.98 43.66
N GLU A 791 -22.30 1.57 44.37
CA GLU A 791 -23.76 1.38 44.26
C GLU A 791 -24.43 1.77 42.92
N GLU A 792 -23.69 1.90 41.80
CA GLU A 792 -24.28 2.15 40.49
C GLU A 792 -23.95 1.04 39.49
N ASN A 793 -24.98 0.25 39.19
CA ASN A 793 -25.11 -0.76 38.14
C ASN A 793 -24.18 -1.99 38.20
N GLN A 794 -24.72 -3.05 38.79
CA GLN A 794 -24.32 -4.44 38.53
C GLN A 794 -24.55 -4.82 37.06
N THR A 795 -23.57 -4.52 36.21
CA THR A 795 -23.25 -5.39 35.07
C THR A 795 -21.85 -5.89 35.30
N ALA A 796 -21.72 -7.12 35.82
CA ALA A 796 -20.46 -7.84 35.73
C ALA A 796 -20.03 -7.78 34.27
N THR A 797 -18.88 -7.18 34.01
CA THR A 797 -18.33 -6.95 32.68
C THR A 797 -17.97 -8.29 32.04
N ALA A 798 -18.96 -8.97 31.47
CA ALA A 798 -18.75 -10.14 30.63
C ALA A 798 -18.34 -9.64 29.24
N PHE A 799 -17.07 -9.83 28.89
CA PHE A 799 -16.58 -9.56 27.54
C PHE A 799 -17.07 -10.69 26.61
N SER A 800 -17.49 -10.39 25.38
CA SER A 800 -17.95 -11.43 24.42
C SER A 800 -16.81 -12.30 23.90
N ASP A 801 -15.59 -11.75 23.87
CA ASP A 801 -14.43 -12.32 23.21
C ASP A 801 -13.19 -12.26 24.11
N THR A 802 -12.18 -13.07 23.76
CA THR A 802 -10.89 -13.09 24.47
C THR A 802 -10.10 -11.81 24.17
N LEU A 803 -9.75 -11.08 25.22
CA LEU A 803 -8.94 -9.88 25.14
C LEU A 803 -7.46 -10.24 25.03
N VAL A 804 -6.72 -9.50 24.23
CA VAL A 804 -5.29 -9.73 23.99
C VAL A 804 -4.51 -8.50 24.41
N TYR A 805 -3.53 -8.68 25.28
CA TYR A 805 -2.68 -7.64 25.84
C TYR A 805 -1.20 -7.93 25.56
N ARG A 806 -0.47 -6.87 25.25
CA ARG A 806 0.97 -6.79 25.48
C ARG A 806 1.19 -6.41 26.93
N VAL A 807 2.07 -7.08 27.63
CA VAL A 807 2.47 -6.71 28.99
C VAL A 807 3.98 -6.69 29.08
N LEU A 808 4.54 -5.56 29.53
CA LEU A 808 5.96 -5.40 29.81
C LEU A 808 6.20 -5.57 31.30
N VAL A 809 7.18 -6.40 31.65
CA VAL A 809 7.43 -6.82 33.04
C VAL A 809 8.92 -6.77 33.35
N THR A 810 9.32 -6.35 34.55
CA THR A 810 10.73 -6.42 35.00
C THR A 810 11.18 -7.88 35.28
N LYS A 811 12.47 -8.09 35.57
CA LYS A 811 12.98 -9.39 36.03
C LYS A 811 12.35 -9.83 37.35
N GLU A 812 11.89 -8.88 38.16
CA GLU A 812 11.25 -9.07 39.46
C GLU A 812 9.72 -9.25 39.35
N LEU A 813 9.21 -9.52 38.14
CA LEU A 813 7.79 -9.69 37.83
C LEU A 813 6.92 -8.45 38.12
N GLU A 814 7.49 -7.24 38.07
CA GLU A 814 6.72 -6.00 38.19
C GLU A 814 6.19 -5.55 36.84
N ILE A 815 4.88 -5.32 36.74
CA ILE A 815 4.23 -4.83 35.51
C ILE A 815 4.62 -3.37 35.31
N VAL A 816 5.33 -3.11 34.22
CA VAL A 816 5.82 -1.79 33.82
C VAL A 816 4.80 -1.06 32.96
N SER A 817 4.18 -1.78 32.02
CA SER A 817 3.13 -1.25 31.15
C SER A 817 2.34 -2.39 30.52
N TYR A 818 1.14 -2.10 30.05
CA TYR A 818 0.33 -3.02 29.27
C TYR A 818 -0.46 -2.26 28.20
N GLU A 819 -0.65 -2.86 27.03
CA GLU A 819 -1.42 -2.28 25.92
C GLU A 819 -2.27 -3.36 25.23
N PRO A 820 -3.53 -3.08 24.85
CA PRO A 820 -4.35 -4.03 24.11
C PRO A 820 -3.86 -4.17 22.66
N ILE A 821 -4.02 -5.36 22.07
CA ILE A 821 -3.54 -5.68 20.72
C ILE A 821 -4.71 -6.18 19.86
N GLY A 822 -4.97 -5.54 18.73
CA GLY A 822 -5.97 -5.94 17.72
C GLY A 822 -6.90 -4.82 17.27
N LYS A 823 -7.40 -4.90 16.02
CA LYS A 823 -8.38 -3.96 15.43
C LYS A 823 -9.78 -4.07 16.07
N LEU A 824 -10.14 -5.26 16.56
CA LEU A 824 -11.43 -5.56 17.19
C LEU A 824 -11.48 -5.21 18.69
N SER A 825 -10.34 -4.93 19.33
CA SER A 825 -10.29 -4.56 20.76
C SER A 825 -10.31 -3.04 20.99
N VAL A 826 -10.02 -2.23 19.97
CA VAL A 826 -10.14 -0.75 20.08
C VAL A 826 -11.61 -0.33 20.13
N ASP A 827 -12.47 -0.92 19.30
CA ASP A 827 -13.92 -0.60 19.28
C ASP A 827 -14.68 -1.02 20.55
N PHE A 828 -14.13 -1.95 21.35
CA PHE A 828 -14.80 -2.51 22.53
C PHE A 828 -14.30 -1.91 23.86
N VAL A 829 -13.05 -1.44 23.92
CA VAL A 829 -12.49 -0.75 25.10
C VAL A 829 -13.18 0.61 25.32
N GLU A 830 -13.72 1.22 24.26
CA GLU A 830 -14.50 2.47 24.36
C GLU A 830 -15.83 2.31 25.10
N LYS A 831 -16.38 1.09 25.21
CA LYS A 831 -17.71 0.85 25.82
C LYS A 831 -17.69 0.11 27.15
N THR A 832 -16.55 -0.46 27.55
CA THR A 832 -16.41 -1.07 28.87
C THR A 832 -14.96 -0.97 29.33
N PRO A 833 -14.62 -0.04 30.23
CA PRO A 833 -13.26 0.09 30.71
C PRO A 833 -12.93 -1.14 31.56
N LEU A 834 -11.90 -1.89 31.18
CA LEU A 834 -11.21 -2.75 32.13
C LEU A 834 -10.75 -1.88 33.29
N PRO A 835 -10.89 -2.33 34.55
CA PRO A 835 -10.43 -1.56 35.68
C PRO A 835 -8.91 -1.39 35.54
N LYS A 836 -8.45 -0.13 35.60
CA LYS A 836 -7.03 0.23 35.58
C LYS A 836 -6.28 -0.76 36.48
N LEU A 837 -5.40 -1.57 35.90
CA LEU A 837 -4.42 -2.32 36.69
C LEU A 837 -3.59 -1.25 37.41
N SER A 838 -3.90 -0.98 38.68
CA SER A 838 -3.26 0.09 39.43
C SER A 838 -1.82 -0.34 39.70
N ALA A 839 -0.90 0.08 38.83
CA ALA A 839 0.46 0.31 39.29
C ALA A 839 0.33 1.33 40.43
N LYS A 840 0.81 0.94 41.62
CA LYS A 840 0.76 1.74 42.85
C LYS A 840 1.00 3.23 42.57
N ASN A 841 0.14 4.04 43.17
CA ASN A 841 0.29 5.46 43.49
C ASN A 841 1.68 6.04 43.23
N GLU A 842 1.77 6.96 42.27
CA GLU A 842 2.45 8.25 42.46
C GLU A 842 1.96 9.22 41.37
N GLU A 843 0.93 9.99 41.73
CA GLU A 843 0.65 11.29 41.13
C GLU A 843 1.86 12.22 41.40
N THR A 844 2.88 12.19 40.56
CA THR A 844 3.80 13.31 40.25
C THR A 844 5.01 12.79 39.48
N GLU A 845 4.94 12.73 38.16
CA GLU A 845 6.09 12.94 37.26
C GLU A 845 5.59 13.00 35.81
N ARG A 846 5.58 14.20 35.22
CA ARG A 846 5.54 14.36 33.77
C ARG A 846 6.86 13.80 33.23
N TYR A 847 6.79 13.06 32.12
CA TYR A 847 7.85 12.31 31.43
C TYR A 847 8.03 10.86 31.92
N PRO A 848 8.00 9.85 31.04
CA PRO A 848 8.38 8.50 31.41
C PRO A 848 9.86 8.52 31.81
N LYS A 849 10.13 8.19 33.08
CA LYS A 849 11.49 7.85 33.54
C LYS A 849 12.08 6.85 32.55
N THR A 850 13.23 7.17 31.97
CA THR A 850 13.98 6.25 31.13
C THR A 850 14.24 4.99 31.96
N ILE A 851 13.51 3.92 31.68
CA ILE A 851 13.65 2.65 32.40
C ILE A 851 15.02 2.10 32.01
N LYS A 852 15.97 2.20 32.93
CA LYS A 852 17.34 1.69 32.74
C LYS A 852 17.44 0.17 32.95
N GLN A 853 16.35 -0.47 33.38
CA GLN A 853 16.31 -1.90 33.66
C GLN A 853 15.73 -2.68 32.47
N PRO A 854 16.29 -3.86 32.14
CA PRO A 854 15.74 -4.70 31.09
C PRO A 854 14.35 -5.21 31.49
N VAL A 855 13.38 -5.06 30.59
CA VAL A 855 12.03 -5.62 30.75
C VAL A 855 11.87 -6.84 29.83
N ALA A 856 10.86 -7.67 30.08
CA ALA A 856 10.44 -8.81 29.28
C ALA A 856 9.01 -8.55 28.78
N GLU A 857 8.69 -9.05 27.59
CA GLU A 857 7.39 -8.85 26.94
C GLU A 857 6.59 -10.15 26.90
N TYR A 858 5.31 -10.05 27.24
CA TYR A 858 4.38 -11.17 27.26
C TYR A 858 3.09 -10.84 26.52
N LYS A 859 2.56 -11.83 25.79
CA LYS A 859 1.20 -11.82 25.25
C LYS A 859 0.28 -12.41 26.32
N VAL A 860 -0.65 -11.62 26.80
CA VAL A 860 -1.60 -12.01 27.84
C VAL A 860 -2.99 -12.06 27.24
N LEU A 861 -3.63 -13.23 27.32
CA LEU A 861 -5.00 -13.45 26.91
C LEU A 861 -5.87 -13.42 28.16
N ILE A 862 -6.99 -12.71 28.10
CA ILE A 862 -8.02 -12.70 29.14
C ILE A 862 -9.30 -13.16 28.49
N SER A 863 -9.75 -14.37 28.80
CA SER A 863 -10.98 -14.90 28.22
C SER A 863 -12.23 -14.23 28.82
N PRO A 864 -13.40 -14.34 28.16
CA PRO A 864 -14.70 -13.81 28.63
C PRO A 864 -15.04 -14.06 30.10
N ASN A 865 -14.59 -15.18 30.66
CA ASN A 865 -14.78 -15.57 32.06
C ASN A 865 -13.70 -15.04 33.02
N GLY A 866 -12.82 -14.13 32.58
CA GLY A 866 -11.77 -13.51 33.39
C GLY A 866 -10.54 -14.40 33.64
N LYS A 867 -10.39 -15.51 32.92
CA LYS A 867 -9.20 -16.37 33.02
C LYS A 867 -8.04 -15.78 32.22
N VAL A 868 -6.89 -15.67 32.87
CA VAL A 868 -5.64 -15.16 32.30
C VAL A 868 -4.80 -16.31 31.79
N GLU A 869 -4.34 -16.19 30.55
CA GLU A 869 -3.36 -17.08 29.94
C GLU A 869 -2.19 -16.25 29.41
N VAL A 870 -0.98 -16.53 29.90
CA VAL A 870 0.24 -15.87 29.44
C VAL A 870 0.87 -16.74 28.35
N LYS A 871 0.79 -16.30 27.10
CA LYS A 871 1.37 -17.01 25.95
C LYS A 871 2.80 -16.57 25.68
N TRP A 872 3.66 -17.56 25.46
CA TRP A 872 5.09 -17.42 25.17
C TRP A 872 5.39 -17.85 23.74
N GLY A 873 6.31 -17.16 23.05
CA GLY A 873 6.85 -17.59 21.75
C GLY A 873 6.07 -17.15 20.50
N GLU A 874 4.86 -16.60 20.63
CA GLU A 874 4.17 -15.94 19.51
C GLU A 874 4.69 -14.49 19.41
N SER A 875 5.67 -14.22 18.53
CA SER A 875 6.17 -12.86 18.35
C SER A 875 5.13 -11.99 17.65
N PHE A 876 4.94 -10.74 18.10
CA PHE A 876 4.14 -9.72 17.39
C PHE A 876 4.74 -9.31 16.03
N ALA A 877 5.91 -9.84 15.66
CA ALA A 877 6.56 -9.57 14.38
C ALA A 877 5.91 -10.26 13.16
N GLN A 878 4.82 -11.02 13.33
CA GLN A 878 4.10 -11.65 12.23
C GLN A 878 2.86 -10.87 11.73
N ASP A 879 2.40 -9.82 12.43
CA ASP A 879 1.14 -9.12 12.10
C ASP A 879 1.30 -7.61 11.78
N GLU A 880 2.50 -7.09 11.47
CA GLU A 880 2.73 -5.69 11.02
C GLU A 880 3.57 -5.52 9.75
#